data_AF-A0A0A5JQW3-F1
#
_entry.id   AF-A0A0A5JQW3-F1
#
_cell.length_a   1.000
_cell.length_b   1.000
_cell.length_c   1.000
_cell.angle_alpha   90.00
_cell.angle_beta   90.00
_cell.angle_gamma   90.00
#
_symmetry.space_group_name_H-M   'P 1'
#
loop_
_entity.id
_entity.type
_entity.pdbx_description
1 polymer ?
#
loop_
_entity_poly.entity_id
_entity_poly.type
_entity_poly.pdbx_seq_one_letter_code
_entity_poly.pdbx_strand_id
1 'polypeptide(L)'
;MTTTADCPSLKQTPKERDANFCQPDEANRQHAPKHQTDNEQSVNSAQRNHVASYDLTVIATLDTLMGADCLELAYRASLHSQSTHINESLRPRYNIQLVGVKGGWDATLDSSQLYSVDSTWLDELSKHKQSGSATYHGWQSIASTSISYHDISANTVLVCLPEGHMAAQLLKSSGKHLVTLANTEQSPLEALAAWLNMPLLPIEEAHATYFRDYLPGLSFQGIPWEDSVPDMSSKAATSVVQESNDYSPPTVSKILSRERVFQSFSEDDTTTLDVDTHWCGIPITGLSDEKRQSHKLAKDVCLYLIDEKDLPSENQRSLYVKYKQRFLETLDQDFGQWMYGEAAKKHINLKMPTNLVLYCSASAIAQSTERLAEQIDRVERIEFTTSKSDHSALQAVKNLPEIQGLADIAIISGKFSHYFRADIVEQNKTDSRTVVDLIVNHLLALSLKQDRPLVSYGSTFFLPFRLTKRKCKLSINAANEPYNYKGLIESNGDVTKKHKDRSKMPTFSSYRGTIELKQGEGERFNIIANERDAFLYLDPVIRERLFHLDEHNGQKILKWCAALSPDDELNPDDTPHIWAMQHIKNIGTPDEQTVCSQATVRDVSVHQFYNDVYILSVNVYERFFQGATSLTSCDNNWWHDLFTDDMQVQQTIEESRVKYWLTYTDKIRQIYPSFATRQHDKKQHISYFFGKQNPHTDCPFTQRTLNYQQLCNNRYSLPPDFIQILKAINVEGVDELRFKPFIDNRLFCNTIYGFAGDCLVNDTSKQHYEALFSLAAYVDAAENGWQSLGGYAYDPTFIKGLLEEQTYTRWAAMGNRYAFTDYSNVYIGYGAEFNNTIAPCHVFYNYQNMLLMALFYRESLHDFSERVSEISKHIDSASQNEFRKIRQDFIRFTNVSWFQELSSQIQGKELYNKILQGIDIKKEYEFLEKEISATYQHFQAVTADMFTKVTFAIAIVALLGSSYNLFNEQSPLSDNSVTPYGIPLLISYGLLLFVGKNFVTRTANRLIGYRTRGATPPNTLVERDKNIKNSRPVKQDNRGYWRKWAFYGLIIVVGMIIALATDSDVAICQLMPFIDSPEQCNWSLWHDVIQKMEPIQTK
;
A
#
# COMPACT_ATOMS: atom_id res chain seq x y z
N MET A 1 -25.69 36.21 30.66
CA MET A 1 -27.06 35.74 30.42
C MET A 1 -27.08 34.25 30.71
N THR A 2 -27.77 33.89 31.79
CA THR A 2 -27.89 32.54 32.36
C THR A 2 -28.97 31.73 31.66
N THR A 3 -28.71 30.44 31.41
CA THR A 3 -29.69 29.36 31.62
C THR A 3 -28.98 28.00 31.53
N THR A 4 -29.01 27.31 32.67
CA THR A 4 -28.71 25.89 32.91
C THR A 4 -29.89 25.03 32.48
N ALA A 5 -29.66 23.82 31.99
CA ALA A 5 -30.68 22.77 31.95
C ALA A 5 -30.05 21.38 32.11
N ASP A 6 -30.71 20.59 32.94
CA ASP A 6 -30.26 19.38 33.59
C ASP A 6 -30.35 18.10 32.73
N CYS A 7 -29.57 17.13 33.18
CA CYS A 7 -29.56 15.73 32.76
C CYS A 7 -30.65 14.93 33.51
N PRO A 8 -31.21 13.85 32.93
CA PRO A 8 -31.76 12.79 33.76
C PRO A 8 -31.20 11.41 33.41
N SER A 9 -30.68 10.75 34.44
CA SER A 9 -30.52 9.30 34.56
C SER A 9 -31.88 8.61 34.77
N LEU A 10 -32.10 7.41 34.20
CA LEU A 10 -32.55 6.20 34.93
C LEU A 10 -33.06 5.06 34.01
N LYS A 11 -32.64 3.85 34.40
CA LYS A 11 -33.38 2.56 34.48
C LYS A 11 -33.18 1.47 33.41
N GLN A 12 -32.84 0.31 33.98
CA GLN A 12 -32.58 -1.02 33.45
C GLN A 12 -33.87 -1.81 33.11
N THR A 13 -33.78 -2.58 32.00
CA THR A 13 -34.26 -3.97 31.77
C THR A 13 -35.77 -4.30 31.72
N PRO A 14 -36.19 -5.50 31.25
CA PRO A 14 -35.93 -6.15 29.94
C PRO A 14 -37.23 -6.72 29.32
N LYS A 15 -37.23 -7.15 28.04
CA LYS A 15 -38.25 -8.08 27.52
C LYS A 15 -37.69 -9.07 26.50
N GLU A 16 -37.92 -10.33 26.84
CA GLU A 16 -37.72 -11.56 26.07
C GLU A 16 -38.49 -11.57 24.74
N ARG A 17 -37.96 -12.31 23.76
CA ARG A 17 -38.77 -13.16 22.88
C ARG A 17 -37.93 -14.31 22.32
N ASP A 18 -38.50 -15.50 22.48
CA ASP A 18 -38.01 -16.83 22.12
C ASP A 18 -37.78 -17.05 20.63
N ALA A 19 -36.81 -17.90 20.31
CA ALA A 19 -36.95 -18.96 19.30
C ALA A 19 -35.87 -20.04 19.53
N ASN A 20 -36.32 -21.20 20.03
CA ASN A 20 -35.58 -22.45 20.21
C ASN A 20 -35.24 -23.11 18.86
N PHE A 21 -34.07 -23.75 18.76
CA PHE A 21 -33.92 -25.01 18.01
C PHE A 21 -32.85 -25.94 18.63
N CYS A 22 -33.37 -27.06 19.14
CA CYS A 22 -32.83 -28.41 19.35
C CYS A 22 -31.51 -28.68 20.12
N GLN A 23 -31.73 -29.42 21.21
CA GLN A 23 -30.80 -30.14 22.08
C GLN A 23 -30.29 -31.48 21.50
N PRO A 24 -29.25 -32.08 22.13
CA PRO A 24 -28.71 -33.40 21.84
C PRO A 24 -29.41 -34.54 22.62
N ASP A 25 -29.09 -35.77 22.21
CA ASP A 25 -29.70 -37.05 22.58
C ASP A 25 -29.48 -37.54 24.04
N GLU A 26 -30.56 -38.17 24.51
CA GLU A 26 -30.68 -39.41 25.31
C GLU A 26 -30.09 -39.56 26.73
N ALA A 27 -30.96 -39.24 27.70
CA ALA A 27 -31.53 -40.14 28.73
C ALA A 27 -30.79 -41.41 29.21
N ASN A 28 -30.53 -41.50 30.53
CA ASN A 28 -31.37 -42.29 31.45
C ASN A 28 -31.01 -42.14 32.95
N ARG A 29 -32.03 -41.75 33.76
CA ARG A 29 -32.52 -42.32 35.04
C ARG A 29 -31.49 -43.05 35.95
N GLN A 30 -31.39 -42.83 37.28
CA GLN A 30 -32.45 -42.69 38.29
C GLN A 30 -31.85 -42.42 39.71
N HIS A 31 -32.62 -41.73 40.55
CA HIS A 31 -32.67 -41.73 42.04
C HIS A 31 -31.54 -41.13 42.92
N ALA A 32 -31.93 -40.02 43.58
CA ALA A 32 -31.41 -39.43 44.84
C ALA A 32 -31.66 -40.37 46.07
N PRO A 33 -31.27 -40.05 47.34
CA PRO A 33 -30.77 -38.77 47.88
C PRO A 33 -29.65 -38.80 48.96
N LYS A 34 -29.10 -37.61 49.22
CA LYS A 34 -28.62 -37.03 50.51
C LYS A 34 -27.70 -37.87 51.43
N HIS A 35 -26.50 -37.35 51.68
CA HIS A 35 -26.10 -36.97 53.04
C HIS A 35 -25.01 -35.90 53.05
N GLN A 36 -25.28 -34.89 53.86
CA GLN A 36 -24.43 -33.78 54.27
C GLN A 36 -23.81 -34.20 55.62
N THR A 37 -22.49 -34.10 55.77
CA THR A 37 -21.82 -33.96 57.07
C THR A 37 -20.50 -33.23 56.88
N ASP A 38 -20.37 -32.17 57.65
CA ASP A 38 -19.21 -31.29 57.81
C ASP A 38 -18.01 -31.97 58.48
N ASN A 39 -16.86 -31.28 58.37
CA ASN A 39 -15.81 -31.15 59.39
C ASN A 39 -15.06 -32.41 59.84
N GLU A 40 -13.75 -32.49 59.58
CA GLU A 40 -12.71 -31.93 60.47
C GLU A 40 -11.28 -32.42 60.09
N GLN A 41 -10.32 -31.55 60.37
CA GLN A 41 -8.93 -31.82 60.80
C GLN A 41 -7.83 -32.17 59.79
N SER A 42 -7.03 -31.12 59.58
CA SER A 42 -5.59 -31.08 59.35
C SER A 42 -4.77 -32.07 60.18
N VAL A 43 -3.87 -32.85 59.54
CA VAL A 43 -2.56 -33.22 60.09
C VAL A 43 -1.55 -33.49 58.95
N ASN A 44 -0.52 -32.65 58.88
CA ASN A 44 0.86 -32.87 58.42
C ASN A 44 1.16 -33.85 57.27
N SER A 45 1.64 -33.29 56.14
CA SER A 45 2.67 -33.92 55.32
C SER A 45 3.70 -32.89 54.84
N ALA A 46 4.73 -32.67 55.65
CA ALA A 46 5.98 -32.06 55.21
C ALA A 46 6.71 -33.05 54.30
N GLN A 47 6.34 -33.09 53.02
CA GLN A 47 7.20 -33.66 51.98
C GLN A 47 8.32 -32.65 51.71
N ARG A 48 9.54 -32.99 52.12
CA ARG A 48 10.75 -32.36 51.61
C ARG A 48 10.75 -32.56 50.10
N ASN A 49 10.48 -31.50 49.35
CA ASN A 49 10.75 -31.45 47.91
C ASN A 49 12.25 -31.69 47.72
N HIS A 50 12.62 -32.91 47.37
CA HIS A 50 13.89 -33.12 46.67
C HIS A 50 13.77 -32.32 45.38
N VAL A 51 14.38 -31.13 45.35
CA VAL A 51 14.55 -30.35 44.12
C VAL A 51 15.29 -31.28 43.17
N ALA A 52 14.59 -31.79 42.16
CA ALA A 52 15.20 -32.61 41.13
C ALA A 52 16.35 -31.80 40.53
N SER A 53 17.59 -32.28 40.70
CA SER A 53 18.74 -31.61 40.11
C SER A 53 18.67 -31.82 38.60
N TYR A 54 18.51 -30.74 37.86
CA TYR A 54 18.60 -30.75 36.40
C TYR A 54 20.07 -30.65 35.98
N ASP A 55 20.44 -31.43 34.96
CA ASP A 55 21.80 -31.44 34.42
C ASP A 55 22.02 -30.23 33.50
N LEU A 56 20.99 -29.82 32.76
CA LEU A 56 21.01 -28.65 31.89
C LEU A 56 19.63 -27.99 31.80
N THR A 57 19.61 -26.72 31.40
CA THR A 57 18.41 -25.95 31.08
C THR A 57 18.44 -25.56 29.60
N VAL A 58 17.35 -25.75 28.87
CA VAL A 58 17.18 -25.24 27.49
C VAL A 58 16.21 -24.06 27.53
N ILE A 59 16.66 -22.92 26.99
CA ILE A 59 15.85 -21.71 26.85
C ILE A 59 15.57 -21.47 25.37
N ALA A 60 14.29 -21.38 25.00
CA ALA A 60 13.87 -21.08 23.62
C ALA A 60 12.57 -20.24 23.58
N THR A 61 12.25 -19.68 22.42
CA THR A 61 11.07 -18.83 22.22
C THR A 61 9.78 -19.66 22.19
N LEU A 62 8.72 -19.13 22.80
CA LEU A 62 7.37 -19.74 22.79
C LEU A 62 6.50 -19.24 21.63
N ASP A 63 6.96 -18.21 20.93
CA ASP A 63 6.19 -17.52 19.88
C ASP A 63 6.77 -17.74 18.48
N THR A 64 7.84 -18.53 18.32
CA THR A 64 8.33 -18.98 17.00
C THR A 64 8.30 -20.52 16.85
N LEU A 65 7.91 -21.02 15.67
CA LEU A 65 7.85 -22.48 15.41
C LEU A 65 9.20 -23.15 15.72
N MET A 66 10.29 -22.46 15.39
CA MET A 66 11.66 -22.83 15.71
C MET A 66 11.88 -23.05 17.21
N GLY A 67 11.39 -22.15 18.06
CA GLY A 67 11.54 -22.27 19.50
C GLY A 67 10.71 -23.41 20.09
N ALA A 68 9.50 -23.64 19.57
CA ALA A 68 8.70 -24.82 19.94
C ALA A 68 9.39 -26.13 19.55
N ASP A 69 10.02 -26.18 18.39
CA ASP A 69 10.79 -27.33 17.95
C ASP A 69 12.03 -27.57 18.80
N CYS A 70 12.72 -26.51 19.23
CA CYS A 70 13.84 -26.62 20.16
C CYS A 70 13.39 -27.20 21.52
N LEU A 71 12.26 -26.74 22.04
CA LEU A 71 11.71 -27.24 23.31
C LEU A 71 11.26 -28.70 23.20
N GLU A 72 10.62 -29.08 22.09
CA GLU A 72 10.20 -30.47 21.87
C GLU A 72 11.39 -31.41 21.65
N LEU A 73 12.42 -30.98 20.90
CA LEU A 73 13.65 -31.74 20.73
C LEU A 73 14.37 -31.98 22.06
N ALA A 74 14.47 -30.94 22.89
CA ALA A 74 15.02 -31.02 24.24
C ALA A 74 14.18 -31.95 25.14
N TYR A 75 12.85 -31.86 25.05
CA TYR A 75 11.95 -32.78 25.76
C TYR A 75 12.16 -34.24 25.33
N ARG A 76 12.24 -34.51 24.03
CA ARG A 76 12.48 -35.85 23.48
C ARG A 76 13.85 -36.41 23.92
N ALA A 77 14.88 -35.56 23.97
CA ALA A 77 16.18 -35.92 24.53
C ALA A 77 16.08 -36.29 26.02
N SER A 78 15.25 -35.58 26.80
CA SER A 78 15.02 -35.89 28.21
C SER A 78 14.33 -37.24 28.43
N LEU A 79 13.39 -37.63 27.55
CA LEU A 79 12.66 -38.90 27.65
C LEU A 79 13.52 -40.12 27.32
N HIS A 80 14.47 -39.98 26.39
CA HIS A 80 15.39 -41.08 26.04
C HIS A 80 16.27 -41.52 27.21
N SER A 81 16.45 -40.68 28.23
CA SER A 81 17.16 -41.04 29.46
C SER A 81 16.42 -42.08 30.32
N GLN A 82 15.09 -42.21 30.17
CA GLN A 82 14.24 -43.00 31.09
C GLN A 82 13.86 -44.40 30.56
N SER A 83 14.08 -44.70 29.28
CA SER A 83 13.71 -46.01 28.69
C SER A 83 14.78 -47.07 28.94
N THR A 84 14.45 -48.15 29.67
CA THR A 84 15.36 -49.14 30.25
C THR A 84 15.96 -50.19 29.29
N HIS A 85 15.64 -50.21 27.99
CA HIS A 85 15.95 -51.38 27.14
C HIS A 85 16.87 -51.17 25.91
N ILE A 86 17.71 -50.12 25.87
CA ILE A 86 18.59 -49.85 24.70
C ILE A 86 20.05 -49.74 25.15
N ASN A 87 20.96 -50.36 24.37
CA ASN A 87 22.43 -50.42 24.51
C ASN A 87 23.05 -49.19 25.23
N GLU A 88 23.78 -49.43 26.32
CA GLU A 88 24.32 -48.38 27.23
C GLU A 88 25.32 -47.41 26.58
N SER A 89 25.87 -47.72 25.40
CA SER A 89 26.93 -46.94 24.75
C SER A 89 26.46 -45.75 23.90
N LEU A 90 25.15 -45.47 23.81
CA LEU A 90 24.59 -44.44 22.91
C LEU A 90 23.61 -43.45 23.58
N ARG A 91 23.45 -43.45 24.91
CA ARG A 91 22.44 -42.61 25.59
C ARG A 91 22.97 -41.21 25.97
N PRO A 92 22.33 -40.11 25.53
CA PRO A 92 22.43 -38.83 26.23
C PRO A 92 21.72 -38.91 27.59
N ARG A 93 22.38 -38.40 28.64
CA ARG A 93 22.09 -38.64 30.07
C ARG A 93 21.46 -37.44 30.80
N TYR A 94 20.81 -36.52 30.08
CA TYR A 94 20.47 -35.23 30.67
C TYR A 94 19.04 -35.17 31.20
N ASN A 95 18.90 -34.84 32.48
CA ASN A 95 17.66 -34.30 33.03
C ASN A 95 17.55 -32.82 32.64
N ILE A 96 16.66 -32.48 31.72
CA ILE A 96 16.59 -31.18 31.06
C ILE A 96 15.46 -30.33 31.64
N GLN A 97 15.78 -29.13 32.13
CA GLN A 97 14.80 -28.10 32.49
C GLN A 97 14.40 -27.33 31.22
N LEU A 98 13.10 -27.25 30.92
CA LEU A 98 12.58 -26.56 29.73
C LEU A 98 12.05 -25.18 30.13
N VAL A 99 12.58 -24.13 29.51
CA VAL A 99 12.21 -22.74 29.78
C VAL A 99 11.85 -22.04 28.48
N GLY A 100 10.66 -21.46 28.46
CA GLY A 100 10.11 -20.72 27.33
C GLY A 100 10.23 -19.22 27.53
N VAL A 101 10.36 -18.47 26.44
CA VAL A 101 10.47 -17.01 26.43
C VAL A 101 9.40 -16.43 25.50
N LYS A 102 8.63 -15.44 25.96
CA LYS A 102 7.67 -14.71 25.12
C LYS A 102 8.28 -13.40 24.61
N GLY A 103 8.10 -13.10 23.33
CA GLY A 103 8.67 -11.93 22.66
C GLY A 103 8.78 -12.05 21.14
N GLY A 104 8.24 -13.11 20.53
CA GLY A 104 8.31 -13.30 19.07
C GLY A 104 9.74 -13.54 18.57
N TRP A 105 10.05 -12.97 17.40
CA TRP A 105 11.35 -13.06 16.73
C TRP A 105 12.41 -12.16 17.37
N ASP A 106 11.99 -11.07 18.04
CA ASP A 106 12.86 -10.12 18.74
C ASP A 106 13.13 -10.52 20.20
N ALA A 107 12.68 -11.73 20.59
CA ALA A 107 12.88 -12.23 21.93
C ALA A 107 14.38 -12.40 22.19
N THR A 108 14.90 -11.57 23.08
CA THR A 108 16.21 -11.74 23.70
C THR A 108 16.01 -12.15 25.15
N LEU A 109 17.05 -12.69 25.79
CA LEU A 109 17.00 -12.89 27.24
C LEU A 109 16.77 -11.56 27.99
N ASP A 110 17.22 -10.41 27.49
CA ASP A 110 17.07 -9.13 28.20
C ASP A 110 15.65 -8.56 28.14
N SER A 111 14.97 -8.75 27.00
CA SER A 111 13.68 -8.11 26.71
C SER A 111 12.47 -8.92 27.16
N SER A 112 12.67 -10.15 27.65
CA SER A 112 11.61 -11.14 27.68
C SER A 112 11.47 -11.88 29.02
N GLN A 113 10.22 -12.15 29.40
CA GLN A 113 9.89 -12.89 30.62
C GLN A 113 10.05 -14.40 30.40
N LEU A 114 10.61 -15.11 31.39
CA LEU A 114 10.79 -16.56 31.37
C LEU A 114 9.53 -17.27 31.87
N TYR A 115 9.23 -18.42 31.28
CA TYR A 115 8.10 -19.29 31.61
C TYR A 115 8.54 -20.74 31.73
N SER A 116 7.99 -21.48 32.70
CA SER A 116 8.08 -22.93 32.70
C SER A 116 7.19 -23.53 31.61
N VAL A 117 7.69 -24.60 31.00
CA VAL A 117 7.05 -25.26 29.85
C VAL A 117 6.34 -26.53 30.31
N ASP A 118 5.06 -26.68 29.96
CA ASP A 118 4.29 -27.90 30.22
C ASP A 118 4.71 -29.03 29.26
N SER A 119 5.14 -30.16 29.83
CA SER A 119 5.57 -31.35 29.07
C SER A 119 4.43 -32.07 28.35
N THR A 120 3.18 -31.91 28.79
CA THR A 120 2.04 -32.63 28.20
C THR A 120 1.83 -32.28 26.73
N TRP A 121 1.90 -31.00 26.41
CA TRP A 121 1.77 -30.52 25.03
C TRP A 121 2.95 -30.95 24.15
N LEU A 122 4.18 -30.92 24.69
CA LEU A 122 5.37 -31.36 23.97
C LEU A 122 5.33 -32.87 23.65
N ASP A 123 4.74 -33.67 24.54
CA ASP A 123 4.51 -35.11 24.31
C ASP A 123 3.54 -35.35 23.14
N GLU A 124 2.44 -34.59 23.09
CA GLU A 124 1.50 -34.64 21.96
C GLU A 124 2.17 -34.19 20.66
N LEU A 125 2.89 -33.06 20.67
CA LEU A 125 3.62 -32.57 19.50
C LEU A 125 4.63 -33.61 19.00
N SER A 126 5.38 -34.25 19.90
CA SER A 126 6.35 -35.29 19.54
C SER A 126 5.69 -36.47 18.82
N LYS A 127 4.55 -36.96 19.34
CA LYS A 127 3.76 -38.04 18.70
C LYS A 127 3.23 -37.61 17.32
N HIS A 128 2.78 -36.37 17.19
CA HIS A 128 2.29 -35.86 15.92
C HIS A 128 3.41 -35.67 14.88
N LYS A 129 4.58 -35.17 15.28
CA LYS A 129 5.75 -35.09 14.38
C LYS A 129 6.20 -36.46 13.90
N GLN A 130 6.27 -37.45 14.80
CA GLN A 130 6.65 -38.82 14.45
C GLN A 130 5.65 -39.50 13.49
N SER A 131 4.37 -39.15 13.58
CA SER A 131 3.34 -39.65 12.66
C SER A 131 3.18 -38.84 11.36
N GLY A 132 3.95 -37.76 11.18
CA GLY A 132 3.82 -36.85 10.04
C GLY A 132 2.53 -36.02 10.04
N SER A 133 1.88 -35.89 11.22
CA SER A 133 0.61 -35.18 11.41
C SER A 133 0.73 -33.96 12.34
N ALA A 134 1.94 -33.42 12.51
CA ALA A 134 2.24 -32.29 13.39
C ALA A 134 1.28 -31.10 13.16
N THR A 135 0.57 -30.71 14.23
CA THR A 135 -0.19 -29.46 14.28
C THR A 135 0.32 -28.60 15.43
N TYR A 136 0.68 -27.35 15.15
CA TYR A 136 1.09 -26.38 16.17
C TYR A 136 -0.10 -25.59 16.76
N HIS A 137 -1.31 -26.12 16.60
CA HIS A 137 -2.51 -25.44 17.11
C HIS A 137 -2.46 -25.36 18.65
N GLY A 138 -2.68 -24.17 19.20
CA GLY A 138 -2.76 -23.97 20.66
C GLY A 138 -1.42 -23.92 21.41
N TRP A 139 -0.28 -24.02 20.72
CA TRP A 139 1.07 -23.99 21.32
C TRP A 139 1.38 -22.76 22.21
N GLN A 140 0.69 -21.64 22.00
CA GLN A 140 0.79 -20.45 22.87
C GLN A 140 0.39 -20.74 24.34
N SER A 141 -0.35 -21.83 24.58
CA SER A 141 -0.75 -22.29 25.91
C SER A 141 0.31 -23.10 26.65
N ILE A 142 1.47 -23.39 26.03
CA ILE A 142 2.59 -24.12 26.65
C ILE A 142 3.16 -23.39 27.86
N ALA A 143 3.03 -22.05 27.90
CA ALA A 143 3.47 -21.23 29.01
C ALA A 143 2.63 -21.52 30.26
N SER A 144 3.19 -22.21 31.24
CA SER A 144 2.47 -22.57 32.46
C SER A 144 2.56 -21.49 33.54
N THR A 145 3.76 -21.18 34.01
CA THR A 145 4.00 -20.21 35.10
C THR A 145 5.22 -19.37 34.77
N SER A 146 5.18 -18.06 35.07
CA SER A 146 6.38 -17.22 34.94
C SER A 146 7.41 -17.62 36.00
N ILE A 147 8.67 -17.71 35.60
CA ILE A 147 9.80 -18.01 36.47
C ILE A 147 10.84 -16.88 36.41
N SER A 148 11.64 -16.76 37.47
CA SER A 148 12.79 -15.85 37.55
C SER A 148 14.08 -16.56 37.09
N TYR A 149 15.12 -15.79 36.80
CA TYR A 149 16.47 -16.32 36.55
C TYR A 149 17.00 -17.17 37.70
N HIS A 150 16.56 -16.90 38.93
CA HIS A 150 16.94 -17.68 40.11
C HIS A 150 16.31 -19.08 40.15
N ASP A 151 15.23 -19.31 39.39
CA ASP A 151 14.56 -20.61 39.30
C ASP A 151 15.24 -21.57 38.31
N ILE A 152 16.27 -21.08 37.59
CA ILE A 152 17.11 -21.91 36.73
C ILE A 152 18.08 -22.70 37.60
N SER A 153 17.79 -23.98 37.75
CA SER A 153 18.47 -24.84 38.72
C SER A 153 19.71 -25.52 38.16
N ALA A 154 19.76 -25.79 36.84
CA ALA A 154 20.92 -26.41 36.20
C ALA A 154 22.12 -25.46 36.12
N ASN A 155 23.34 -25.99 36.12
CA ASN A 155 24.57 -25.17 35.97
C ASN A 155 24.87 -24.82 34.51
N THR A 156 24.44 -25.65 33.56
CA THR A 156 24.62 -25.42 32.12
C THR A 156 23.30 -24.96 31.50
N VAL A 157 23.33 -23.84 30.78
CA VAL A 157 22.15 -23.24 30.14
C VAL A 157 22.40 -23.14 28.64
N LEU A 158 21.62 -23.88 27.83
CA LEU A 158 21.62 -23.80 26.38
C LEU A 158 20.60 -22.76 25.94
N VAL A 159 21.03 -21.77 25.16
CA VAL A 159 20.19 -20.65 24.73
C VAL A 159 19.97 -20.73 23.22
N CYS A 160 18.74 -21.02 22.79
CA CYS A 160 18.32 -21.16 21.39
C CYS A 160 17.76 -19.84 20.81
N LEU A 161 18.16 -18.70 21.37
CA LEU A 161 17.77 -17.35 20.96
C LEU A 161 18.99 -16.41 21.13
N PRO A 162 18.99 -15.20 20.54
CA PRO A 162 20.09 -14.25 20.69
C PRO A 162 20.38 -13.94 22.18
N GLU A 163 21.68 -13.90 22.52
CA GLU A 163 22.13 -13.60 23.88
C GLU A 163 21.86 -12.12 24.20
N GLY A 164 21.02 -11.87 25.21
CA GLY A 164 20.91 -10.55 25.84
C GLY A 164 22.12 -10.27 26.74
N HIS A 165 22.68 -9.06 26.69
CA HIS A 165 23.86 -8.70 27.48
C HIS A 165 23.63 -8.73 28.99
N MET A 166 22.49 -8.23 29.47
CA MET A 166 22.23 -8.09 30.91
C MET A 166 21.90 -9.45 31.56
N ALA A 167 20.97 -10.19 30.98
CA ALA A 167 20.51 -11.49 31.46
C ALA A 167 21.62 -12.55 31.38
N ALA A 168 22.45 -12.52 30.33
CA ALA A 168 23.61 -13.38 30.27
C ALA A 168 24.63 -13.06 31.37
N GLN A 169 24.87 -11.78 31.67
CA GLN A 169 25.72 -11.40 32.81
C GLN A 169 25.10 -11.81 34.16
N LEU A 170 23.79 -11.73 34.33
CA LEU A 170 23.10 -12.19 35.55
C LEU A 170 23.20 -13.71 35.72
N LEU A 171 23.02 -14.48 34.65
CA LEU A 171 23.19 -15.93 34.68
C LEU A 171 24.67 -16.32 34.91
N LYS A 172 25.62 -15.67 34.24
CA LYS A 172 27.07 -15.90 34.45
C LYS A 172 27.51 -15.53 35.87
N SER A 173 27.02 -14.41 36.42
CA SER A 173 27.35 -13.97 37.79
C SER A 173 26.73 -14.86 38.87
N SER A 174 25.63 -15.56 38.57
CA SER A 174 25.08 -16.63 39.43
C SER A 174 25.78 -17.99 39.25
N GLY A 175 26.91 -18.02 38.53
CA GLY A 175 27.74 -19.22 38.36
C GLY A 175 27.26 -20.17 37.26
N LYS A 176 26.36 -19.73 36.38
CA LYS A 176 25.84 -20.54 35.28
C LYS A 176 26.77 -20.47 34.05
N HIS A 177 26.95 -21.60 33.39
CA HIS A 177 27.68 -21.72 32.12
C HIS A 177 26.68 -21.65 30.95
N LEU A 178 26.70 -20.55 30.21
CA LEU A 178 25.83 -20.36 29.04
C LEU A 178 26.49 -20.90 27.77
N VAL A 179 25.70 -21.59 26.95
CA VAL A 179 26.06 -22.02 25.59
C VAL A 179 25.02 -21.44 24.63
N THR A 180 25.42 -20.42 23.87
CA THR A 180 24.55 -19.76 22.90
C THR A 180 24.55 -20.53 21.59
N LEU A 181 23.41 -21.10 21.22
CA LEU A 181 23.22 -21.90 20.01
C LEU A 181 22.69 -21.09 18.82
N ALA A 182 22.37 -19.81 19.04
CA ALA A 182 21.87 -18.90 17.99
C ALA A 182 22.96 -18.23 17.15
N ASN A 183 24.24 -18.37 17.52
CA ASN A 183 25.39 -17.69 16.86
C ASN A 183 26.20 -18.62 15.95
N THR A 184 25.63 -19.71 15.46
CA THR A 184 26.32 -20.68 14.60
C THR A 184 25.87 -20.57 13.14
N GLU A 185 26.67 -21.06 12.20
CA GLU A 185 26.26 -21.23 10.77
C GLU A 185 25.02 -22.14 10.61
N GLN A 186 24.69 -22.90 11.65
CA GLN A 186 23.53 -23.76 11.75
C GLN A 186 22.34 -23.03 12.38
N SER A 187 21.13 -23.41 12.03
CA SER A 187 19.93 -22.96 12.76
C SER A 187 20.01 -23.38 14.24
N PRO A 188 19.37 -22.64 15.17
CA PRO A 188 19.39 -23.00 16.60
C PRO A 188 18.95 -24.45 16.89
N LEU A 189 18.04 -24.99 16.07
CA LEU A 189 17.55 -26.36 16.16
C LEU A 189 18.57 -27.40 15.69
N GLU A 190 19.31 -27.13 14.61
CA GLU A 190 20.43 -27.97 14.16
C GLU A 190 21.58 -27.97 15.17
N ALA A 191 21.93 -26.79 15.70
CA ALA A 191 22.96 -26.65 16.72
C ALA A 191 22.57 -27.39 18.01
N LEU A 192 21.30 -27.28 18.43
CA LEU A 192 20.77 -28.02 19.58
C LEU A 192 20.77 -29.53 19.35
N ALA A 193 20.37 -29.99 18.16
CA ALA A 193 20.39 -31.40 17.77
C ALA A 193 21.80 -31.98 17.81
N ALA A 194 22.79 -31.25 17.26
CA ALA A 194 24.19 -31.64 17.31
C ALA A 194 24.71 -31.71 18.75
N TRP A 195 24.36 -30.72 19.59
CA TRP A 195 24.79 -30.68 20.99
C TRP A 195 24.19 -31.83 21.81
N LEU A 196 22.89 -32.11 21.63
CA LEU A 196 22.20 -33.20 22.32
C LEU A 196 22.48 -34.59 21.70
N ASN A 197 23.20 -34.64 20.57
CA ASN A 197 23.39 -35.84 19.75
C ASN A 197 22.06 -36.54 19.40
N MET A 198 21.09 -35.74 18.95
CA MET A 198 19.74 -36.17 18.62
C MET A 198 19.45 -35.91 17.14
N PRO A 199 18.98 -36.91 16.37
CA PRO A 199 18.62 -36.68 14.98
C PRO A 199 17.33 -35.85 14.86
N LEU A 200 17.32 -34.92 13.92
CA LEU A 200 16.13 -34.17 13.54
C LEU A 200 15.13 -35.08 12.80
N LEU A 201 13.84 -34.82 12.98
CA LEU A 201 12.75 -35.40 12.20
C LEU A 201 12.61 -34.63 10.87
N PRO A 202 12.02 -35.22 9.82
CA PRO A 202 11.91 -34.55 8.52
C PRO A 202 11.25 -33.17 8.55
N ILE A 203 10.24 -32.96 9.41
CA ILE A 203 9.60 -31.65 9.58
C ILE A 203 10.52 -30.64 10.28
N GLU A 204 11.36 -31.11 11.20
CA GLU A 204 12.35 -30.30 11.91
C GLU A 204 13.50 -29.92 10.98
N GLU A 205 13.97 -30.85 10.15
CA GLU A 205 14.94 -30.56 9.08
C GLU A 205 14.39 -29.51 8.11
N ALA A 206 13.11 -29.60 7.74
CA ALA A 206 12.47 -28.61 6.89
C ALA A 206 12.38 -27.23 7.57
N HIS A 207 12.01 -27.17 8.85
CA HIS A 207 11.96 -25.91 9.60
C HIS A 207 13.36 -25.31 9.84
N ALA A 208 14.34 -26.14 10.16
CA ALA A 208 15.76 -25.77 10.27
C ALA A 208 16.30 -25.20 8.95
N THR A 209 16.05 -25.89 7.84
CA THR A 209 16.43 -25.47 6.49
C THR A 209 15.75 -24.14 6.13
N TYR A 210 14.45 -24.01 6.40
CA TYR A 210 13.72 -22.77 6.17
C TYR A 210 14.31 -21.60 6.99
N PHE A 211 14.64 -21.85 8.25
CA PHE A 211 15.23 -20.84 9.13
C PHE A 211 16.66 -20.46 8.72
N ARG A 212 17.48 -21.41 8.28
CA ARG A 212 18.85 -21.17 7.84
C ARG A 212 18.90 -20.49 6.47
N ASP A 213 18.08 -20.94 5.53
CA ASP A 213 18.25 -20.59 4.12
C ASP A 213 17.33 -19.45 3.65
N TYR A 214 16.17 -19.25 4.30
CA TYR A 214 15.14 -18.30 3.83
C TYR A 214 14.89 -17.14 4.79
N LEU A 215 14.91 -17.39 6.11
CA LEU A 215 14.68 -16.35 7.11
C LEU A 215 15.77 -15.28 7.21
N PRO A 216 17.08 -15.55 6.99
CA PRO A 216 18.09 -14.49 7.01
C PRO A 216 17.88 -13.48 5.88
N GLY A 217 17.15 -13.87 4.82
CA GLY A 217 16.69 -12.95 3.76
C GLY A 217 15.45 -12.12 4.10
N LEU A 218 14.71 -12.46 5.17
CA LEU A 218 13.44 -11.81 5.54
C LEU A 218 13.44 -11.14 6.93
N SER A 219 14.32 -11.53 7.85
CA SER A 219 14.56 -10.84 9.12
C SER A 219 15.78 -11.40 9.86
N PHE A 220 16.63 -10.48 10.35
CA PHE A 220 17.61 -10.57 11.45
C PHE A 220 19.12 -10.51 11.18
N GLN A 221 19.67 -10.90 10.03
CA GLN A 221 21.08 -10.64 9.73
C GLN A 221 21.27 -10.37 8.25
N GLY A 222 21.81 -9.18 7.92
CA GLY A 222 22.28 -8.89 6.58
C GLY A 222 23.29 -9.94 6.12
N ILE A 223 23.35 -10.13 4.80
CA ILE A 223 24.38 -10.76 3.96
C ILE A 223 25.64 -11.20 4.74
N PRO A 224 26.11 -12.45 4.59
CA PRO A 224 27.22 -13.00 5.37
C PRO A 224 28.48 -12.14 5.28
N TRP A 225 29.05 -11.85 6.45
CA TRP A 225 30.41 -11.35 6.59
C TRP A 225 31.38 -12.49 6.26
N GLU A 226 32.20 -12.34 5.22
CA GLU A 226 33.25 -13.30 4.87
C GLU A 226 34.35 -13.28 5.95
N ASP A 227 34.22 -14.13 6.97
CA ASP A 227 35.32 -14.46 7.87
C ASP A 227 36.30 -15.40 7.17
N SER A 228 37.27 -14.82 6.46
CA SER A 228 38.52 -15.53 6.15
C SER A 228 39.73 -14.59 6.17
N VAL A 229 40.19 -14.25 7.37
CA VAL A 229 41.63 -13.98 7.60
C VAL A 229 42.08 -14.84 8.79
N PRO A 230 43.06 -15.74 8.62
CA PRO A 230 43.50 -16.63 9.68
C PRO A 230 44.41 -15.89 10.69
N ASP A 231 44.11 -16.14 11.96
CA ASP A 231 45.00 -16.17 13.12
C ASP A 231 46.26 -15.28 13.08
N MET A 232 46.16 -14.09 13.69
CA MET A 232 47.33 -13.32 14.15
C MET A 232 47.23 -13.02 15.65
N SER A 233 47.24 -14.08 16.46
CA SER A 233 47.55 -13.98 17.88
C SER A 233 49.05 -14.25 18.14
N SER A 234 49.93 -13.32 17.72
CA SER A 234 51.22 -13.02 18.39
C SER A 234 52.13 -12.11 17.55
N LYS A 235 52.11 -10.81 17.83
CA LYS A 235 53.32 -9.96 17.96
C LYS A 235 52.91 -8.52 18.26
N ALA A 236 53.25 -8.09 19.47
CA ALA A 236 53.36 -6.69 19.81
C ALA A 236 54.50 -6.04 19.02
N ALA A 237 54.26 -4.84 18.49
CA ALA A 237 55.09 -3.64 18.62
C ALA A 237 54.94 -2.73 17.39
N THR A 238 54.47 -1.49 17.64
CA THR A 238 54.74 -0.28 16.86
C THR A 238 54.52 -0.36 15.34
N SER A 239 53.29 -0.13 14.91
CA SER A 239 53.03 0.54 13.64
C SER A 239 51.74 1.35 13.73
N VAL A 240 51.86 2.62 13.36
CA VAL A 240 50.81 3.63 13.18
C VAL A 240 49.58 2.99 12.54
N VAL A 241 48.50 2.92 13.31
CA VAL A 241 47.15 2.64 12.81
C VAL A 241 46.72 3.90 12.05
N GLN A 242 46.66 3.82 10.73
CA GLN A 242 45.82 4.74 9.96
C GLN A 242 44.38 4.41 10.33
N GLU A 243 43.75 5.32 11.07
CA GLU A 243 42.32 5.35 11.32
C GLU A 243 41.60 5.32 9.97
N SER A 244 41.03 4.17 9.61
CA SER A 244 39.97 4.12 8.61
C SER A 244 38.76 4.83 9.22
N ASN A 245 38.24 5.83 8.50
CA ASN A 245 37.12 6.70 8.85
C ASN A 245 35.79 5.94 9.04
N ASP A 246 35.68 5.08 10.07
CA ASP A 246 34.41 4.50 10.48
C ASP A 246 33.59 5.57 11.20
N TYR A 247 32.69 6.19 10.43
CA TYR A 247 31.77 7.21 10.93
C TYR A 247 30.81 6.58 11.95
N SER A 248 31.07 6.82 13.24
CA SER A 248 30.07 6.65 14.31
C SER A 248 28.95 7.68 14.11
N PRO A 249 27.66 7.32 14.29
CA PRO A 249 26.54 8.26 14.17
C PRO A 249 26.81 9.53 14.98
N PRO A 250 26.32 10.71 14.53
CA PRO A 250 26.63 11.95 15.23
C PRO A 250 26.12 11.82 16.67
N THR A 251 27.05 11.87 17.61
CA THR A 251 26.73 11.89 19.04
C THR A 251 26.51 13.35 19.45
N VAL A 252 25.94 13.57 20.64
CA VAL A 252 25.90 14.91 21.24
C VAL A 252 27.30 15.55 21.20
N SER A 253 28.39 14.78 21.38
CA SER A 253 29.77 15.28 21.23
C SER A 253 30.09 15.88 19.85
N LYS A 254 29.52 15.37 18.75
CA LYS A 254 29.69 15.99 17.41
C LYS A 254 28.88 17.28 17.26
N ILE A 255 27.70 17.38 17.86
CA ILE A 255 26.95 18.65 17.91
C ILE A 255 27.75 19.69 18.68
N LEU A 256 28.32 19.27 19.81
CA LEU A 256 29.12 20.10 20.70
C LEU A 256 30.45 20.58 20.10
N SER A 257 30.95 19.92 19.04
CA SER A 257 32.13 20.34 18.29
C SER A 257 31.86 21.25 17.09
N ARG A 258 30.59 21.58 16.77
CA ARG A 258 30.24 22.43 15.61
C ARG A 258 30.63 23.89 15.83
N GLU A 259 31.00 24.59 14.76
CA GLU A 259 31.45 25.98 14.83
C GLU A 259 30.27 26.88 15.24
N ARG A 260 30.49 27.70 16.29
CA ARG A 260 29.41 28.40 16.98
C ARG A 260 29.00 29.61 16.16
N VAL A 261 27.72 29.67 15.77
CA VAL A 261 27.16 30.82 15.01
C VAL A 261 27.05 32.10 15.86
N PHE A 262 27.42 32.06 17.15
CA PHE A 262 27.66 33.27 17.92
C PHE A 262 29.06 33.80 17.59
N GLN A 263 29.13 34.61 16.53
CA GLN A 263 30.30 35.40 16.16
C GLN A 263 30.90 36.04 17.41
N SER A 264 32.22 35.87 17.55
CA SER A 264 33.08 36.51 18.55
C SER A 264 32.59 37.91 18.92
N PHE A 265 32.24 38.12 20.19
CA PHE A 265 32.00 39.46 20.72
C PHE A 265 33.25 40.31 20.49
N SER A 266 33.13 41.38 19.70
CA SER A 266 34.11 42.46 19.71
C SER A 266 34.05 43.13 21.07
N GLU A 267 35.17 43.23 21.79
CA GLU A 267 35.25 43.82 23.14
C GLU A 267 34.76 45.28 23.18
N ASP A 268 34.73 45.98 22.04
CA ASP A 268 34.39 47.41 21.94
C ASP A 268 32.93 47.69 21.54
N ASP A 269 32.13 46.69 21.12
CA ASP A 269 30.77 46.93 20.63
C ASP A 269 29.69 46.57 21.67
N THR A 270 29.03 47.61 22.17
CA THR A 270 28.06 47.49 23.26
C THR A 270 26.77 46.77 22.84
N THR A 271 26.72 45.47 23.15
CA THR A 271 25.55 44.78 23.77
C THR A 271 24.23 44.63 23.00
N THR A 272 24.20 44.73 21.67
CA THR A 272 23.04 44.24 20.91
C THR A 272 23.45 43.08 20.03
N LEU A 273 23.08 41.86 20.46
CA LEU A 273 22.93 40.73 19.55
C LEU A 273 22.05 41.22 18.40
N ASP A 274 22.62 41.46 17.22
CA ASP A 274 21.85 41.90 16.07
C ASP A 274 21.11 40.70 15.47
N VAL A 275 20.04 40.29 16.15
CA VAL A 275 19.05 39.28 15.71
C VAL A 275 18.39 39.70 14.39
N ASP A 276 18.69 40.88 13.87
CA ASP A 276 18.23 41.38 12.59
C ASP A 276 19.28 41.24 11.48
N THR A 277 20.49 40.73 11.79
CA THR A 277 21.52 40.36 10.80
C THR A 277 21.49 38.89 10.41
N HIS A 278 21.24 37.99 11.36
CA HIS A 278 21.21 36.54 11.11
C HIS A 278 20.04 35.90 11.87
N TRP A 279 19.24 35.09 11.19
CA TRP A 279 18.14 34.33 11.79
C TRP A 279 18.29 32.84 11.45
N CYS A 280 18.62 32.04 12.46
CA CYS A 280 18.87 30.60 12.33
C CYS A 280 20.00 30.28 11.31
N GLY A 281 21.14 30.97 11.38
CA GLY A 281 22.27 30.76 10.46
C GLY A 281 22.11 31.39 9.07
N ILE A 282 20.90 31.84 8.71
CA ILE A 282 20.65 32.54 7.44
C ILE A 282 20.93 34.04 7.65
N PRO A 283 21.81 34.67 6.85
CA PRO A 283 21.96 36.11 6.85
C PRO A 283 20.65 36.73 6.38
N ILE A 284 20.01 37.49 7.26
CA ILE A 284 18.84 38.32 6.94
C ILE A 284 19.22 39.79 6.79
N THR A 285 20.52 40.08 6.84
CA THR A 285 21.12 41.37 6.48
C THR A 285 20.69 41.79 5.07
N GLY A 286 20.13 43.00 4.96
CA GLY A 286 19.68 43.57 3.69
C GLY A 286 18.24 43.21 3.29
N LEU A 287 17.54 42.36 4.05
CA LEU A 287 16.10 42.14 3.86
C LEU A 287 15.29 43.29 4.50
N SER A 288 14.15 43.65 3.90
CA SER A 288 13.22 44.63 4.50
C SER A 288 12.69 44.12 5.85
N ASP A 289 12.28 45.02 6.73
CA ASP A 289 11.74 44.65 8.06
C ASP A 289 10.57 43.67 7.95
N GLU A 290 9.67 43.87 6.98
CA GLU A 290 8.57 42.94 6.69
C GLU A 290 9.06 41.55 6.30
N LYS A 291 10.14 41.44 5.51
CA LYS A 291 10.73 40.15 5.13
C LYS A 291 11.45 39.49 6.29
N ARG A 292 12.22 40.25 7.07
CA ARG A 292 12.87 39.75 8.28
C ARG A 292 11.82 39.15 9.21
N GLN A 293 10.71 39.86 9.41
CA GLN A 293 9.58 39.35 10.19
C GLN A 293 8.90 38.14 9.54
N SER A 294 8.68 38.14 8.22
CA SER A 294 8.12 36.98 7.50
C SER A 294 8.99 35.72 7.66
N HIS A 295 10.31 35.83 7.55
CA HIS A 295 11.24 34.74 7.79
C HIS A 295 11.23 34.27 9.26
N LYS A 296 11.13 35.21 10.21
CA LYS A 296 10.96 34.92 11.65
C LYS A 296 9.67 34.14 11.94
N LEU A 297 8.61 34.38 11.16
CA LEU A 297 7.28 33.76 11.31
C LEU A 297 7.09 32.44 10.55
N ALA A 298 7.89 32.21 9.50
CA ALA A 298 7.72 31.06 8.62
C ALA A 298 8.19 29.73 9.22
N LYS A 299 8.99 29.78 10.29
CA LYS A 299 9.55 28.58 10.94
C LYS A 299 8.84 28.30 12.27
N ASP A 300 8.30 27.10 12.41
CA ASP A 300 7.63 26.68 13.65
C ASP A 300 8.62 26.31 14.76
N VAL A 301 9.87 25.99 14.43
CA VAL A 301 10.93 25.60 15.38
C VAL A 301 12.25 26.31 15.06
N CYS A 302 12.83 26.95 16.09
CA CYS A 302 14.16 27.55 16.08
C CYS A 302 15.07 26.78 17.05
N LEU A 303 16.29 26.46 16.60
CA LEU A 303 17.24 25.63 17.33
C LEU A 303 18.50 26.43 17.66
N TYR A 304 18.95 26.37 18.90
CA TYR A 304 20.11 27.13 19.39
C TYR A 304 21.04 26.26 20.23
N LEU A 305 22.35 26.40 19.99
CA LEU A 305 23.41 25.77 20.78
C LEU A 305 24.27 26.87 21.39
N ILE A 306 24.43 26.88 22.71
CA ILE A 306 25.13 27.93 23.47
C ILE A 306 26.19 27.29 24.38
N ASP A 307 27.45 27.74 24.31
CA ASP A 307 28.47 27.42 25.32
C ASP A 307 28.35 28.39 26.50
N GLU A 308 28.17 27.86 27.71
CA GLU A 308 28.07 28.65 28.93
C GLU A 308 29.40 29.33 29.30
N LYS A 309 30.55 28.85 28.81
CA LYS A 309 31.88 29.47 29.06
C LYS A 309 32.17 30.68 28.17
N ASP A 310 31.59 30.71 26.97
CA ASP A 310 31.66 31.89 26.08
C ASP A 310 30.84 33.06 26.61
N LEU A 311 30.05 32.84 27.67
CA LEU A 311 29.40 33.91 28.42
C LEU A 311 30.45 34.55 29.37
N PRO A 312 30.88 35.81 29.14
CA PRO A 312 31.87 36.49 29.98
C PRO A 312 31.49 36.53 31.48
N SER A 313 32.48 36.63 32.37
CA SER A 313 32.41 36.55 33.85
C SER A 313 31.24 37.23 34.59
N GLU A 314 31.06 36.85 35.88
CA GLU A 314 30.03 37.21 36.91
C GLU A 314 29.13 38.45 36.71
N ASN A 315 29.64 39.59 36.21
CA ASN A 315 28.82 40.76 35.89
C ASN A 315 27.82 40.49 34.75
N GLN A 316 28.15 39.59 33.82
CA GLN A 316 27.24 39.21 32.73
C GLN A 316 26.31 38.06 33.04
N ARG A 317 26.43 37.35 34.17
CA ARG A 317 25.34 36.48 34.65
C ARG A 317 24.06 37.29 34.87
N SER A 318 24.22 38.54 35.34
CA SER A 318 23.13 39.53 35.40
C SER A 318 22.67 40.00 34.01
N LEU A 319 23.58 40.08 33.03
CA LEU A 319 23.30 40.51 31.66
C LEU A 319 22.63 39.40 30.84
N TYR A 320 22.95 38.13 31.10
CA TYR A 320 22.32 36.94 30.57
C TYR A 320 20.94 36.73 31.20
N VAL A 321 20.80 36.91 32.53
CA VAL A 321 19.47 36.98 33.15
C VAL A 321 18.67 38.12 32.54
N LYS A 322 19.26 39.30 32.34
CA LYS A 322 18.62 40.41 31.60
C LYS A 322 18.37 40.09 30.13
N TYR A 323 19.20 39.30 29.45
CA TYR A 323 19.04 38.91 28.05
C TYR A 323 17.94 37.89 27.90
N LYS A 324 17.93 36.85 28.73
CA LYS A 324 16.86 35.86 28.83
C LYS A 324 15.56 36.54 29.21
N GLN A 325 15.59 37.41 30.22
CA GLN A 325 14.47 38.26 30.60
C GLN A 325 14.03 39.13 29.42
N ARG A 326 14.95 39.81 28.72
CA ARG A 326 14.66 40.66 27.56
C ARG A 326 14.22 39.86 26.34
N PHE A 327 14.69 38.64 26.12
CA PHE A 327 14.28 37.75 25.04
C PHE A 327 12.87 37.24 25.31
N LEU A 328 12.59 36.82 26.56
CA LEU A 328 11.24 36.47 27.01
C LEU A 328 10.32 37.70 26.99
N GLU A 329 10.78 38.87 27.42
CA GLU A 329 10.04 40.14 27.38
C GLU A 329 9.84 40.64 25.96
N THR A 330 10.79 40.50 25.04
CA THR A 330 10.64 40.85 23.62
C THR A 330 9.73 39.87 22.91
N LEU A 331 9.80 38.56 23.23
CA LEU A 331 8.83 37.56 22.80
C LEU A 331 7.42 37.89 23.30
N ASP A 332 7.27 38.37 24.53
CA ASP A 332 5.97 38.57 25.18
C ASP A 332 5.38 39.99 24.97
N GLN A 333 6.21 41.04 24.91
CA GLN A 333 5.83 42.45 24.73
C GLN A 333 5.82 42.88 23.27
N ASP A 334 6.96 42.91 22.57
CA ASP A 334 7.00 43.52 21.22
C ASP A 334 6.51 42.56 20.15
N PHE A 335 7.08 41.34 20.12
CA PHE A 335 6.68 40.29 19.19
C PHE A 335 5.29 39.77 19.53
N GLY A 336 5.01 39.56 20.82
CA GLY A 336 3.71 39.12 21.33
C GLY A 336 2.58 40.11 21.06
N GLN A 337 2.77 41.42 21.27
CA GLN A 337 1.74 42.42 20.96
C GLN A 337 1.53 42.62 19.46
N TRP A 338 2.60 42.61 18.66
CA TRP A 338 2.46 42.69 17.21
C TRP A 338 1.75 41.45 16.65
N MET A 339 2.18 40.26 17.06
CA MET A 339 1.55 39.00 16.68
C MET A 339 0.12 38.92 17.16
N TYR A 340 -0.18 39.40 18.37
CA TYR A 340 -1.54 39.54 18.86
C TYR A 340 -2.34 40.53 18.01
N GLY A 341 -1.75 41.65 17.60
CA GLY A 341 -2.38 42.62 16.70
C GLY A 341 -2.72 42.01 15.34
N GLU A 342 -1.79 41.27 14.72
CA GLU A 342 -2.01 40.57 13.45
C GLU A 342 -3.00 39.42 13.60
N ALA A 343 -2.87 38.61 14.65
CA ALA A 343 -3.78 37.52 14.95
C ALA A 343 -5.21 38.04 15.20
N ALA A 344 -5.35 39.12 15.95
CA ALA A 344 -6.63 39.79 16.20
C ALA A 344 -7.21 40.40 14.93
N LYS A 345 -6.40 41.07 14.09
CA LYS A 345 -6.84 41.62 12.79
C LYS A 345 -7.33 40.51 11.85
N LYS A 346 -6.65 39.36 11.85
CA LYS A 346 -6.96 38.21 10.98
C LYS A 346 -7.94 37.22 11.61
N HIS A 347 -8.35 37.44 12.86
CA HIS A 347 -9.14 36.52 13.68
C HIS A 347 -8.57 35.08 13.73
N ILE A 348 -7.24 34.96 13.76
CA ILE A 348 -6.53 33.67 13.87
C ILE A 348 -5.99 33.48 15.29
N ASN A 349 -5.74 32.24 15.67
CA ASN A 349 -5.07 31.95 16.95
C ASN A 349 -3.61 32.43 16.90
N LEU A 350 -3.16 33.00 18.01
CA LEU A 350 -1.76 33.40 18.17
C LEU A 350 -0.85 32.16 18.16
N LYS A 351 -0.01 32.03 17.12
CA LYS A 351 0.99 30.97 17.00
C LYS A 351 2.36 31.55 17.35
N MET A 352 2.95 31.09 18.46
CA MET A 352 4.32 31.48 18.83
C MET A 352 5.30 30.50 18.17
N PRO A 353 6.45 30.97 17.64
CA PRO A 353 7.49 30.09 17.19
C PRO A 353 8.00 29.28 18.38
N THR A 354 8.23 27.99 18.16
CA THR A 354 8.83 27.12 19.16
C THR A 354 10.33 27.39 19.17
N ASN A 355 10.94 27.58 20.34
CA ASN A 355 12.39 27.70 20.43
C ASN A 355 12.93 26.57 21.30
N LEU A 356 13.97 25.88 20.86
CA LEU A 356 14.72 24.90 21.63
C LEU A 356 16.17 25.37 21.75
N VAL A 357 16.65 25.54 22.97
CA VAL A 357 18.00 26.02 23.28
C VAL A 357 18.71 24.98 24.14
N LEU A 358 19.90 24.57 23.70
CA LEU A 358 20.78 23.65 24.42
C LEU A 358 21.98 24.43 24.96
N TYR A 359 22.14 24.44 26.28
CA TYR A 359 23.26 25.05 26.97
C TYR A 359 24.27 23.99 27.34
N CYS A 360 25.52 24.24 26.98
CA CYS A 360 26.57 23.24 27.04
C CYS A 360 27.75 23.77 27.86
N SER A 361 28.45 22.88 28.56
CA SER A 361 29.62 23.24 29.36
C SER A 361 30.80 22.29 29.08
N ALA A 362 32.01 22.83 29.02
CA ALA A 362 33.21 22.00 28.95
C ALA A 362 33.57 21.46 30.34
N SER A 363 33.82 20.15 30.42
CA SER A 363 34.05 19.43 31.68
C SER A 363 35.19 20.06 32.50
N ALA A 364 34.97 20.23 33.80
CA ALA A 364 35.99 20.75 34.73
C ALA A 364 37.19 19.80 34.88
N ILE A 365 37.09 18.55 34.43
CA ILE A 365 38.08 17.48 34.65
C ILE A 365 39.28 17.57 33.69
N ALA A 366 39.21 18.36 32.61
CA ALA A 366 40.26 18.42 31.58
C ALA A 366 41.49 19.30 31.92
N GLN A 367 41.73 19.65 33.18
CA GLN A 367 42.77 20.62 33.56
C GLN A 367 44.23 20.11 33.54
N SER A 368 44.53 18.87 33.09
CA SER A 368 45.89 18.30 33.26
C SER A 368 46.65 17.86 32.00
N THR A 369 46.21 18.19 30.77
CA THR A 369 47.01 17.87 29.56
C THR A 369 46.90 18.94 28.49
N GLU A 370 48.02 19.63 28.27
CA GLU A 370 48.22 20.90 27.54
C GLU A 370 47.86 20.93 26.03
N ARG A 371 47.16 19.94 25.45
CA ARG A 371 46.95 19.89 23.98
C ARG A 371 45.64 19.33 23.44
N LEU A 372 44.65 19.02 24.27
CA LEU A 372 43.30 18.75 23.75
C LEU A 372 42.49 20.03 23.90
N ALA A 373 42.14 20.64 22.76
CA ALA A 373 41.23 21.77 22.69
C ALA A 373 40.02 21.53 23.61
N GLU A 374 39.58 22.57 24.31
CA GLU A 374 38.48 22.56 25.29
C GLU A 374 37.20 21.97 24.67
N GLN A 375 37.07 20.65 24.73
CA GLN A 375 35.96 19.95 24.13
C GLN A 375 34.76 20.10 25.06
N ILE A 376 33.68 20.68 24.55
CA ILE A 376 32.41 20.69 25.26
C ILE A 376 31.93 19.24 25.29
N ASP A 377 31.71 18.69 26.49
CA ASP A 377 31.42 17.27 26.65
C ASP A 377 29.98 16.98 27.05
N ARG A 378 29.25 18.02 27.52
CA ARG A 378 27.96 17.85 28.19
C ARG A 378 26.99 19.00 27.94
N VAL A 379 25.71 18.66 27.82
CA VAL A 379 24.57 19.60 27.86
C VAL A 379 24.10 19.70 29.31
N GLU A 380 24.15 20.91 29.87
CA GLU A 380 23.77 21.19 31.27
C GLU A 380 22.31 21.62 31.40
N ARG A 381 21.76 22.25 30.37
CA ARG A 381 20.39 22.78 30.41
C ARG A 381 19.72 22.75 29.06
N ILE A 382 18.44 22.43 29.07
CA ILE A 382 17.53 22.51 27.93
C ILE A 382 16.48 23.57 28.25
N GLU A 383 16.30 24.54 27.36
CA GLU A 383 15.21 25.49 27.44
C GLU A 383 14.32 25.37 26.20
N PHE A 384 13.01 25.40 26.38
CA PHE A 384 12.04 25.22 25.33
C PHE A 384 10.84 26.15 25.49
N THR A 385 10.44 26.84 24.43
CA THR A 385 9.21 27.65 24.43
C THR A 385 8.22 27.11 23.42
N THR A 386 6.94 27.04 23.79
CA THR A 386 5.87 26.62 22.87
C THR A 386 4.55 27.34 23.16
N SER A 387 3.56 27.10 22.31
CA SER A 387 2.22 27.64 22.39
C SER A 387 1.43 27.13 23.61
N LYS A 388 0.41 27.89 24.03
CA LYS A 388 -0.39 27.56 25.23
C LYS A 388 -1.08 26.19 25.17
N SER A 389 -1.40 25.67 23.99
CA SER A 389 -2.13 24.40 23.85
C SER A 389 -1.35 23.19 24.37
N ASP A 390 -0.02 23.31 24.50
CA ASP A 390 0.85 22.15 24.71
C ASP A 390 1.20 21.93 26.20
N HIS A 391 0.50 22.59 27.13
CA HIS A 391 0.79 22.50 28.57
C HIS A 391 0.78 21.07 29.11
N SER A 392 -0.28 20.32 28.81
CA SER A 392 -0.45 18.96 29.30
C SER A 392 0.66 18.05 28.79
N ALA A 393 1.09 18.25 27.55
CA ALA A 393 2.20 17.51 26.97
C ALA A 393 3.52 17.82 27.67
N LEU A 394 3.82 19.09 27.96
CA LEU A 394 5.01 19.47 28.72
C LEU A 394 5.00 18.88 30.13
N GLN A 395 3.84 18.87 30.79
CA GLN A 395 3.69 18.20 32.10
C GLN A 395 3.92 16.70 32.00
N ALA A 396 3.48 16.06 30.91
CA ALA A 396 3.76 14.65 30.67
C ALA A 396 5.27 14.40 30.54
N VAL A 397 5.99 15.24 29.78
CA VAL A 397 7.46 15.17 29.69
C VAL A 397 8.09 15.30 31.07
N LYS A 398 7.70 16.32 31.85
CA LYS A 398 8.21 16.51 33.22
C LYS A 398 8.03 15.29 34.13
N ASN A 399 6.96 14.53 33.94
CA ASN A 399 6.59 13.41 34.80
C ASN A 399 7.09 12.05 34.29
N LEU A 400 7.87 12.00 33.19
CA LEU A 400 8.44 10.77 32.66
C LEU A 400 9.28 10.06 33.73
N PRO A 401 8.99 8.80 34.07
CA PRO A 401 9.76 8.04 35.06
C PRO A 401 11.26 7.97 34.72
N GLU A 402 11.60 7.91 33.44
CA GLU A 402 12.95 7.77 32.91
C GLU A 402 13.84 8.98 33.19
N ILE A 403 13.27 10.16 33.42
CA ILE A 403 14.04 11.39 33.70
C ILE A 403 13.97 11.84 35.16
N GLN A 404 13.20 11.13 36.00
CA GLN A 404 13.07 11.49 37.42
C GLN A 404 14.43 11.36 38.14
N GLY A 405 14.87 12.46 38.74
CA GLY A 405 16.17 12.54 39.40
C GLY A 405 17.36 12.71 38.44
N LEU A 406 17.14 12.67 37.13
CA LEU A 406 18.16 12.92 36.10
C LEU A 406 18.09 14.35 35.54
N ALA A 407 16.94 15.00 35.64
CA ALA A 407 16.77 16.40 35.29
C ALA A 407 15.80 17.11 36.26
N ASP A 408 16.14 18.33 36.64
CA ASP A 408 15.26 19.24 37.39
C ASP A 408 14.43 20.08 36.41
N ILE A 409 13.13 19.81 36.35
CA ILE A 409 12.23 20.39 35.33
C ILE A 409 11.27 21.43 35.90
N ALA A 410 11.38 22.65 35.37
CA ALA A 410 10.50 23.77 35.63
C ALA A 410 9.66 24.10 34.38
N ILE A 411 8.35 24.27 34.57
CA ILE A 411 7.43 24.74 33.53
C ILE A 411 6.79 26.02 34.05
N ILE A 412 6.97 27.12 33.31
CA ILE A 412 6.41 28.43 33.61
C ILE A 412 5.39 28.74 32.52
N SER A 413 4.14 28.94 32.93
CA SER A 413 3.05 29.26 32.00
C SER A 413 2.84 30.77 31.91
N GLY A 414 3.05 31.31 30.71
CA GLY A 414 2.69 32.68 30.37
C GLY A 414 1.22 32.81 29.94
N LYS A 415 0.83 34.00 29.50
CA LYS A 415 -0.53 34.26 29.01
C LYS A 415 -0.83 33.48 27.72
N PHE A 416 0.17 33.36 26.85
CA PHE A 416 0.05 32.81 25.48
C PHE A 416 1.03 31.67 25.17
N SER A 417 2.04 31.47 26.01
CA SER A 417 3.12 30.50 25.80
C SER A 417 3.41 29.72 27.07
N HIS A 418 4.12 28.61 26.91
CA HIS A 418 4.78 27.91 28.01
C HIS A 418 6.28 27.96 27.80
N TYR A 419 6.98 28.13 28.91
CA TYR A 419 8.43 28.04 28.99
C TYR A 419 8.78 26.80 29.80
N PHE A 420 9.48 25.87 29.18
CA PHE A 420 10.00 24.64 29.74
C PHE A 420 11.50 24.80 29.95
N ARG A 421 12.00 24.39 31.11
CA ARG A 421 13.42 24.34 31.44
C ARG A 421 13.71 23.01 32.11
N ALA A 422 14.73 22.32 31.64
CA ALA A 422 15.31 21.15 32.28
C ALA A 422 16.78 21.42 32.58
N ASP A 423 17.16 21.41 33.85
CA ASP A 423 18.57 21.41 34.28
C ASP A 423 19.01 19.96 34.47
N ILE A 424 20.04 19.51 33.75
CA ILE A 424 20.49 18.10 33.75
C ILE A 424 21.36 17.84 34.97
N VAL A 425 20.92 16.93 35.84
CA VAL A 425 21.61 16.63 37.11
C VAL A 425 22.89 15.83 36.82
N GLU A 426 24.02 16.31 37.33
CA GLU A 426 25.28 15.59 37.23
C GLU A 426 25.29 14.42 38.22
N GLN A 427 25.37 13.19 37.72
CA GLN A 427 25.56 12.01 38.54
C GLN A 427 26.68 11.17 37.93
N ASN A 428 27.53 10.57 38.77
CA ASN A 428 28.72 9.80 38.38
C ASN A 428 28.47 8.61 37.43
N LYS A 429 27.21 8.28 37.10
CA LYS A 429 26.82 7.15 36.23
C LYS A 429 25.81 7.51 35.13
N THR A 430 25.33 8.75 35.09
CA THR A 430 24.30 9.14 34.12
C THR A 430 24.96 9.63 32.86
N ASP A 431 24.76 8.92 31.75
CA ASP A 431 25.09 9.47 30.44
C ASP A 431 24.08 10.59 30.13
N SER A 432 24.54 11.84 30.29
CA SER A 432 23.73 13.01 29.99
C SER A 432 23.18 13.01 28.55
N ARG A 433 23.84 12.30 27.63
CA ARG A 433 23.43 12.23 26.22
C ARG A 433 22.09 11.54 26.09
N THR A 434 21.90 10.40 26.75
CA THR A 434 20.63 9.66 26.71
C THR A 434 19.47 10.47 27.30
N VAL A 435 19.72 11.24 28.37
CA VAL A 435 18.70 12.08 29.01
C VAL A 435 18.31 13.25 28.11
N VAL A 436 19.31 13.92 27.50
CA VAL A 436 19.06 15.02 26.56
C VAL A 436 18.34 14.52 25.31
N ASP A 437 18.76 13.40 24.74
CA ASP A 437 18.13 12.79 23.57
C ASP A 437 16.66 12.47 23.86
N LEU A 438 16.37 11.89 25.02
CA LEU A 438 15.00 11.60 25.44
C LEU A 438 14.16 12.89 25.57
N ILE A 439 14.64 13.89 26.31
CA ILE A 439 13.90 15.14 26.51
C ILE A 439 13.67 15.85 25.17
N VAL A 440 14.71 16.00 24.35
CA VAL A 440 14.63 16.70 23.07
C VAL A 440 13.73 15.94 22.08
N ASN A 441 13.79 14.61 22.03
CA ASN A 441 12.89 13.81 21.20
C ASN A 441 11.42 14.09 21.55
N HIS A 442 11.08 14.06 22.85
CA HIS A 442 9.73 14.39 23.31
C HIS A 442 9.31 15.83 22.94
N LEU A 443 10.19 16.82 23.12
CA LEU A 443 9.88 18.22 22.82
C LEU A 443 9.71 18.48 21.32
N LEU A 444 10.57 17.89 20.48
CA LEU A 444 10.48 18.01 19.03
C LEU A 444 9.26 17.27 18.47
N ALA A 445 8.86 16.16 19.06
CA ALA A 445 7.63 15.47 18.68
C ALA A 445 6.36 16.30 18.92
N LEU A 446 6.41 17.28 19.84
CA LEU A 446 5.31 18.23 20.08
C LEU A 446 5.29 19.36 19.07
N SER A 447 6.46 19.87 18.69
CA SER A 447 6.61 21.09 17.90
C SER A 447 6.61 20.84 16.40
N LEU A 448 7.20 19.73 15.94
CA LEU A 448 7.33 19.38 14.53
C LEU A 448 6.05 18.69 14.03
N LYS A 449 4.96 19.46 13.94
CA LYS A 449 3.66 19.03 13.44
C LYS A 449 3.72 18.69 11.95
N GLN A 450 3.46 19.69 11.09
CA GLN A 450 3.57 19.58 9.63
C GLN A 450 4.98 19.97 9.13
N ASP A 451 5.88 20.30 10.05
CA ASP A 451 7.27 20.70 9.79
C ASP A 451 8.27 19.57 10.04
N ARG A 452 7.79 18.36 10.35
CA ARG A 452 8.68 17.20 10.51
C ARG A 452 9.37 16.88 9.17
N PRO A 453 10.70 16.74 9.17
CA PRO A 453 11.45 16.27 8.00
C PRO A 453 11.03 14.87 7.59
N LEU A 454 10.95 14.64 6.29
CA LEU A 454 10.86 13.30 5.72
C LEU A 454 12.27 12.76 5.48
N VAL A 455 12.50 11.49 5.80
CA VAL A 455 13.65 10.73 5.32
C VAL A 455 13.49 10.40 3.84
N SER A 456 12.28 10.00 3.47
CA SER A 456 11.93 9.65 2.10
C SER A 456 10.49 10.03 1.77
N TYR A 457 10.29 10.45 0.54
CA TYR A 457 8.98 10.61 -0.09
C TYR A 457 8.96 9.79 -1.37
N GLY A 458 7.78 9.31 -1.76
CA GLY A 458 7.60 8.71 -3.06
C GLY A 458 6.13 8.62 -3.39
N SER A 459 5.82 8.65 -4.67
CA SER A 459 4.46 8.53 -5.14
C SER A 459 4.42 7.97 -6.55
N THR A 460 3.49 7.05 -6.80
CA THR A 460 3.10 6.72 -8.17
C THR A 460 1.76 7.36 -8.46
N PHE A 461 1.75 8.21 -9.48
CA PHE A 461 0.54 8.83 -9.98
C PHE A 461 0.02 8.03 -11.16
N PHE A 462 -1.16 7.45 -10.99
CA PHE A 462 -1.83 6.67 -12.03
C PHE A 462 -2.87 7.52 -12.74
N LEU A 463 -2.79 7.48 -14.06
CA LEU A 463 -3.77 8.02 -14.96
C LEU A 463 -4.43 6.90 -15.77
N PRO A 464 -5.62 6.45 -15.38
CA PRO A 464 -6.48 5.67 -16.26
C PRO A 464 -7.07 6.51 -17.41
N PHE A 465 -6.97 6.03 -18.64
CA PHE A 465 -7.57 6.69 -19.79
C PHE A 465 -7.95 5.72 -20.91
N ARG A 466 -8.81 6.19 -21.80
CA ARG A 466 -9.08 5.58 -23.10
C ARG A 466 -8.82 6.57 -24.23
N LEU A 467 -8.46 6.05 -25.40
CA LEU A 467 -8.41 6.85 -26.61
C LEU A 467 -9.84 7.16 -27.08
N THR A 468 -10.11 8.41 -27.46
CA THR A 468 -11.45 8.85 -27.90
C THR A 468 -12.01 8.04 -29.08
N LYS A 469 -11.14 7.59 -30.00
CA LYS A 469 -11.50 6.68 -31.09
C LYS A 469 -11.31 5.24 -30.62
N ARG A 470 -12.42 4.53 -30.36
CA ARG A 470 -12.39 3.09 -30.07
C ARG A 470 -11.64 2.34 -31.18
N LYS A 471 -10.77 1.39 -30.81
CA LYS A 471 -9.85 0.62 -31.68
C LYS A 471 -8.62 1.37 -32.21
N CYS A 472 -8.47 2.66 -31.92
CA CYS A 472 -7.16 3.29 -32.06
C CYS A 472 -6.26 2.66 -31.00
N LYS A 473 -5.08 2.18 -31.40
CA LYS A 473 -4.05 1.70 -30.48
C LYS A 473 -3.01 2.80 -30.31
N LEU A 474 -2.45 2.90 -29.11
CA LEU A 474 -1.27 3.71 -28.91
C LEU A 474 -0.13 3.13 -29.76
N SER A 475 0.40 3.91 -30.70
CA SER A 475 1.60 3.54 -31.45
C SER A 475 2.81 3.95 -30.61
N ILE A 476 3.55 2.97 -30.12
CA ILE A 476 4.81 3.17 -29.41
C ILE A 476 5.91 2.69 -30.35
N ASN A 477 6.95 3.51 -30.53
CA ASN A 477 8.04 3.22 -31.47
C ASN A 477 8.61 1.82 -31.24
N ALA A 478 8.85 1.06 -32.32
CA ALA A 478 9.30 -0.33 -32.30
C ALA A 478 10.62 -0.59 -31.54
N ALA A 479 11.43 0.44 -31.29
CA ALA A 479 12.62 0.33 -30.44
C ALA A 479 12.27 0.03 -28.97
N ASN A 480 11.07 0.38 -28.51
CA ASN A 480 10.56 0.06 -27.19
C ASN A 480 9.67 -1.18 -27.27
N GLU A 481 10.29 -2.36 -27.32
CA GLU A 481 9.54 -3.61 -27.13
C GLU A 481 8.83 -3.59 -25.77
N PRO A 482 7.66 -4.27 -25.64
CA PRO A 482 7.01 -4.44 -24.35
C PRO A 482 8.00 -4.96 -23.30
N TYR A 483 7.86 -4.46 -22.08
CA TYR A 483 8.77 -4.78 -20.98
C TYR A 483 8.92 -6.29 -20.80
N ASN A 484 10.13 -6.81 -21.03
CA ASN A 484 10.41 -8.24 -21.01
C ASN A 484 10.67 -8.72 -19.57
N TYR A 485 9.60 -8.90 -18.80
CA TYR A 485 9.69 -9.42 -17.43
C TYR A 485 10.39 -10.78 -17.36
N LYS A 486 10.11 -11.67 -18.30
CA LYS A 486 10.75 -12.99 -18.37
C LYS A 486 12.27 -12.85 -18.50
N GLY A 487 12.73 -12.05 -19.46
CA GLY A 487 14.16 -11.78 -19.64
C GLY A 487 14.81 -11.12 -18.43
N LEU A 488 14.10 -10.23 -17.73
CA LEU A 488 14.57 -9.63 -16.48
C LEU A 488 14.72 -10.68 -15.36
N ILE A 489 13.69 -11.48 -15.13
CA ILE A 489 13.65 -12.51 -14.08
C ILE A 489 14.67 -13.61 -14.37
N GLU A 490 14.76 -14.07 -15.62
CA GLU A 490 15.68 -15.13 -16.08
C GLU A 490 17.10 -14.64 -16.33
N SER A 491 17.37 -13.32 -16.29
CA SER A 491 18.71 -12.79 -16.49
C SER A 491 19.69 -13.44 -15.50
N ASN A 492 20.63 -14.23 -16.05
CA ASN A 492 21.61 -14.97 -15.26
C ASN A 492 22.49 -14.02 -14.46
N GLY A 493 23.11 -14.57 -13.41
CA GLY A 493 23.82 -13.86 -12.34
C GLY A 493 24.88 -12.83 -12.72
N ASP A 494 25.21 -12.59 -13.99
CA ASP A 494 26.10 -11.49 -14.42
C ASP A 494 25.49 -10.10 -14.17
N VAL A 495 24.18 -9.92 -14.28
CA VAL A 495 23.56 -8.63 -13.94
C VAL A 495 23.48 -8.45 -12.43
N THR A 496 23.13 -9.52 -11.72
CA THR A 496 23.19 -9.56 -10.24
C THR A 496 24.62 -9.35 -9.74
N LYS A 497 25.62 -9.92 -10.42
CA LYS A 497 27.05 -9.75 -10.14
C LYS A 497 27.53 -8.36 -10.48
N LYS A 498 27.10 -7.75 -11.59
CA LYS A 498 27.35 -6.33 -11.89
C LYS A 498 26.75 -5.42 -10.82
N HIS A 499 25.53 -5.71 -10.35
CA HIS A 499 24.94 -4.97 -9.24
C HIS A 499 25.71 -5.18 -7.94
N LYS A 500 26.09 -6.42 -7.63
CA LYS A 500 26.86 -6.77 -6.44
C LYS A 500 28.25 -6.13 -6.47
N ASP A 501 28.94 -6.18 -7.60
CA ASP A 501 30.25 -5.55 -7.83
C ASP A 501 30.16 -4.02 -7.77
N ARG A 502 29.04 -3.42 -8.24
CA ARG A 502 28.77 -1.98 -8.09
C ARG A 502 28.45 -1.58 -6.65
N SER A 503 27.73 -2.42 -5.90
CA SER A 503 27.44 -2.22 -4.47
C SER A 503 28.68 -2.35 -3.57
N LYS A 504 29.77 -2.91 -4.11
CA LYS A 504 31.09 -2.99 -3.45
C LYS A 504 31.97 -1.75 -3.73
N MET A 505 31.55 -0.79 -4.56
CA MET A 505 32.31 0.44 -4.74
C MET A 505 32.16 1.36 -3.51
N PRO A 506 33.27 1.87 -2.92
CA PRO A 506 33.24 2.51 -1.60
C PRO A 506 32.49 3.85 -1.53
N THR A 507 32.32 4.55 -2.64
CA THR A 507 31.84 5.93 -2.66
C THR A 507 31.13 6.23 -3.98
N PHE A 508 29.92 6.76 -3.89
CA PHE A 508 29.16 7.25 -5.03
C PHE A 508 28.91 8.76 -4.86
N SER A 509 29.28 9.60 -5.83
CA SER A 509 28.98 11.04 -5.76
C SER A 509 27.69 11.32 -6.52
N SER A 510 26.62 11.73 -5.83
CA SER A 510 25.41 12.21 -6.49
C SER A 510 25.47 13.71 -6.75
N TYR A 511 24.59 14.19 -7.64
CA TYR A 511 24.46 15.61 -7.96
C TYR A 511 24.02 16.50 -6.78
N ARG A 512 23.47 15.93 -5.69
CA ARG A 512 23.06 16.66 -4.47
C ARG A 512 24.00 16.46 -3.27
N GLY A 513 25.18 15.88 -3.47
CA GLY A 513 26.16 15.60 -2.41
C GLY A 513 26.76 14.20 -2.54
N THR A 514 27.88 13.97 -1.84
CA THR A 514 28.55 12.66 -1.76
C THR A 514 27.61 11.67 -1.06
N ILE A 515 27.07 10.70 -1.80
CA ILE A 515 26.23 9.64 -1.25
C ILE A 515 27.13 8.42 -0.98
N GLU A 516 27.55 8.27 0.27
CA GLU A 516 28.15 7.02 0.70
C GLU A 516 27.03 6.02 1.06
N LEU A 517 26.62 5.21 0.07
CA LEU A 517 25.80 4.03 0.34
C LEU A 517 26.66 3.03 1.12
N LYS A 518 26.19 2.59 2.29
CA LYS A 518 26.88 1.49 3.00
C LYS A 518 26.80 0.22 2.16
N GLN A 519 27.84 -0.62 2.25
CA GLN A 519 27.86 -1.96 1.65
C GLN A 519 26.61 -2.73 2.12
N GLY A 520 25.66 -2.98 1.20
CA GLY A 520 24.34 -3.59 1.48
C GLY A 520 23.12 -2.70 1.22
N GLU A 521 23.25 -1.36 1.27
CA GLU A 521 22.15 -0.46 0.88
C GLU A 521 21.93 -0.45 -0.64
N GLY A 522 22.99 -0.64 -1.43
CA GLY A 522 22.91 -0.76 -2.89
C GLY A 522 22.13 -1.98 -3.39
N GLU A 523 22.03 -3.06 -2.59
CA GLU A 523 21.20 -4.22 -2.97
C GLU A 523 19.69 -3.94 -2.79
N ARG A 524 19.29 -2.97 -1.96
CA ARG A 524 17.87 -2.65 -1.71
C ARG A 524 17.23 -1.83 -2.83
N PHE A 525 18.05 -1.11 -3.58
CA PHE A 525 17.66 -0.45 -4.83
C PHE A 525 17.90 -1.33 -6.06
N ASN A 526 18.19 -2.61 -5.85
CA ASN A 526 18.29 -3.56 -6.96
C ASN A 526 16.88 -3.83 -7.51
N ILE A 527 16.54 -3.10 -8.56
CA ILE A 527 15.26 -3.23 -9.27
C ILE A 527 15.00 -4.68 -9.67
N ILE A 528 16.03 -5.43 -10.08
CA ILE A 528 15.88 -6.83 -10.48
C ILE A 528 15.50 -7.69 -9.28
N ALA A 529 16.12 -7.47 -8.13
CA ALA A 529 15.74 -8.18 -6.90
C ALA A 529 14.31 -7.82 -6.48
N ASN A 530 13.97 -6.53 -6.45
CA ASN A 530 12.64 -6.06 -6.09
C ASN A 530 11.55 -6.56 -7.05
N GLU A 531 11.81 -6.60 -8.36
CA GLU A 531 10.87 -7.16 -9.36
C GLU A 531 10.76 -8.69 -9.24
N ARG A 532 11.85 -9.39 -8.89
CA ARG A 532 11.81 -10.84 -8.58
C ARG A 532 11.00 -11.12 -7.32
N ASP A 533 11.18 -10.32 -6.28
CA ASP A 533 10.42 -10.45 -5.05
C ASP A 533 8.95 -10.15 -5.29
N ALA A 534 8.62 -9.10 -6.05
CA ALA A 534 7.25 -8.81 -6.48
C ALA A 534 6.64 -9.95 -7.31
N PHE A 535 7.42 -10.56 -8.19
CA PHE A 535 7.02 -11.73 -8.94
C PHE A 535 6.69 -12.93 -8.04
N LEU A 536 7.51 -13.18 -7.01
CA LEU A 536 7.31 -14.25 -6.03
C LEU A 536 6.20 -13.92 -5.02
N TYR A 537 5.89 -12.64 -4.84
CA TYR A 537 4.82 -12.18 -3.96
C TYR A 537 3.42 -12.54 -4.49
N LEU A 538 3.28 -12.73 -5.81
CA LEU A 538 2.02 -13.10 -6.46
C LEU A 538 1.85 -14.62 -6.57
N ASP A 539 0.60 -15.07 -6.55
CA ASP A 539 0.26 -16.48 -6.77
C ASP A 539 0.80 -16.98 -8.13
N PRO A 540 1.31 -18.23 -8.22
CA PRO A 540 1.88 -18.78 -9.44
C PRO A 540 0.99 -18.66 -10.69
N VAL A 541 -0.33 -18.83 -10.57
CA VAL A 541 -1.23 -18.73 -11.73
C VAL A 541 -1.37 -17.28 -12.19
N ILE A 542 -1.27 -16.35 -11.25
CA ILE A 542 -1.47 -14.92 -11.48
C ILE A 542 -0.20 -14.31 -12.07
N ARG A 543 0.97 -14.65 -11.53
CA ARG A 543 2.25 -14.15 -12.04
C ARG A 543 2.50 -14.57 -13.49
N GLU A 544 2.11 -15.78 -13.89
CA GLU A 544 2.22 -16.20 -15.31
C GLU A 544 1.41 -15.32 -16.25
N ARG A 545 0.24 -14.85 -15.80
CA ARG A 545 -0.67 -13.99 -16.56
C ARG A 545 -0.28 -12.51 -16.52
N LEU A 546 0.17 -12.03 -15.35
CA LEU A 546 0.53 -10.63 -15.13
C LEU A 546 1.88 -10.29 -15.80
N PHE A 547 2.84 -11.22 -15.73
CA PHE A 547 4.21 -11.04 -16.22
C PHE A 547 4.51 -11.76 -17.54
N HIS A 548 3.50 -12.34 -18.21
CA HIS A 548 3.61 -12.92 -19.56
C HIS A 548 4.59 -14.10 -19.68
N LEU A 549 4.59 -15.01 -18.71
CA LEU A 549 5.47 -16.18 -18.81
C LEU A 549 4.95 -17.22 -19.83
N ASP A 550 3.64 -17.24 -20.11
CA ASP A 550 3.04 -18.10 -21.14
C ASP A 550 2.79 -17.31 -22.44
N GLU A 551 3.49 -17.71 -23.50
CA GLU A 551 3.35 -17.10 -24.83
C GLU A 551 1.99 -17.40 -25.48
N HIS A 552 1.33 -18.51 -25.10
CA HIS A 552 0.34 -19.14 -25.96
C HIS A 552 -1.14 -18.89 -25.62
N ASN A 553 -1.55 -18.42 -24.43
CA ASN A 553 -3.00 -18.43 -24.13
C ASN A 553 -3.58 -17.39 -23.14
N GLY A 554 -2.95 -16.23 -22.94
CA GLY A 554 -3.42 -15.22 -21.97
C GLY A 554 -3.91 -13.90 -22.56
N GLN A 555 -4.84 -13.24 -21.87
CA GLN A 555 -4.96 -11.78 -21.91
C GLN A 555 -3.76 -11.18 -21.19
N LYS A 556 -3.08 -10.25 -21.86
CA LYS A 556 -1.75 -9.75 -21.51
C LYS A 556 -1.87 -8.30 -21.01
N ILE A 557 -1.31 -7.97 -19.84
CA ILE A 557 -1.03 -6.58 -19.42
C ILE A 557 0.25 -6.09 -20.10
N LEU A 558 0.14 -5.41 -21.24
CA LEU A 558 1.32 -4.88 -21.90
C LEU A 558 1.86 -3.68 -21.12
N LYS A 559 3.15 -3.68 -20.78
CA LYS A 559 3.83 -2.54 -20.16
C LYS A 559 4.87 -1.99 -21.13
N TRP A 560 4.90 -0.69 -21.30
CA TRP A 560 5.98 0.02 -21.97
C TRP A 560 6.56 1.03 -20.99
N CYS A 561 7.88 0.98 -20.81
CA CYS A 561 8.60 1.88 -19.91
C CYS A 561 9.38 2.88 -20.76
N ALA A 562 9.46 4.12 -20.31
CA ALA A 562 10.44 5.05 -20.83
C ALA A 562 11.86 4.55 -20.52
N ALA A 563 12.82 4.86 -21.40
CA ALA A 563 14.24 4.64 -21.15
C ALA A 563 14.78 5.75 -20.21
N LEU A 564 14.11 5.94 -19.08
CA LEU A 564 14.65 6.64 -17.93
C LEU A 564 15.50 5.60 -17.24
N SER A 565 16.76 5.89 -16.90
CA SER A 565 17.52 4.87 -16.18
C SER A 565 16.86 4.75 -14.82
N PRO A 566 16.28 3.59 -14.45
CA PRO A 566 15.86 3.41 -13.06
C PRO A 566 17.10 3.42 -12.13
N ASP A 567 18.29 3.28 -12.73
CA ASP A 567 19.63 3.50 -12.20
C ASP A 567 20.15 4.95 -12.45
N ASP A 568 19.31 5.96 -12.76
CA ASP A 568 19.78 7.36 -12.90
C ASP A 568 20.40 7.86 -11.58
N GLU A 569 20.04 7.24 -10.44
CA GLU A 569 20.73 7.41 -9.15
C GLU A 569 22.16 6.83 -9.14
N LEU A 570 22.50 5.92 -10.06
CA LEU A 570 23.77 5.19 -10.13
C LEU A 570 24.64 5.56 -11.33
N ASN A 571 24.17 6.40 -12.26
CA ASN A 571 25.01 6.98 -13.30
C ASN A 571 25.13 8.49 -13.07
N PRO A 572 26.18 8.97 -12.40
CA PRO A 572 26.29 10.36 -12.00
C PRO A 572 26.41 11.32 -13.19
N ASP A 573 26.69 10.79 -14.39
CA ASP A 573 26.82 11.56 -15.62
C ASP A 573 25.48 11.85 -16.32
N ASP A 574 24.38 11.12 -16.02
CA ASP A 574 23.07 11.43 -16.59
C ASP A 574 22.25 12.35 -15.67
N THR A 575 21.61 13.35 -16.26
CA THR A 575 20.76 14.28 -15.52
C THR A 575 19.40 13.62 -15.29
N PRO A 576 18.96 13.44 -14.03
CA PRO A 576 17.71 12.77 -13.75
C PRO A 576 16.54 13.59 -14.30
N HIS A 577 15.49 12.89 -14.70
CA HIS A 577 14.22 13.55 -14.96
C HIS A 577 13.58 13.98 -13.65
N ILE A 578 13.04 15.18 -13.62
CA ILE A 578 12.32 15.72 -12.47
C ILE A 578 10.89 16.05 -12.87
N TRP A 579 9.96 15.88 -11.92
CA TRP A 579 8.62 16.42 -11.98
C TRP A 579 8.47 17.48 -10.89
N ALA A 580 8.49 18.74 -11.31
CA ALA A 580 8.51 19.89 -10.42
C ALA A 580 7.19 20.65 -10.43
N MET A 581 6.86 21.22 -9.27
CA MET A 581 5.77 22.14 -9.04
C MET A 581 6.34 23.44 -8.46
N GLN A 582 6.00 24.55 -9.09
CA GLN A 582 6.40 25.88 -8.67
C GLN A 582 5.19 26.65 -8.14
N HIS A 583 5.25 27.08 -6.88
CA HIS A 583 4.21 27.90 -6.26
C HIS A 583 4.65 29.36 -6.21
N ILE A 584 4.02 30.23 -7.00
CA ILE A 584 4.33 31.67 -7.06
C ILE A 584 3.46 32.40 -6.03
N LYS A 585 4.07 32.79 -4.89
CA LYS A 585 3.41 33.64 -3.89
C LYS A 585 3.64 35.11 -4.29
N ASN A 586 2.59 35.78 -4.78
CA ASN A 586 2.54 37.21 -5.13
C ASN A 586 3.19 37.60 -6.47
N ILE A 587 2.42 37.50 -7.55
CA ILE A 587 2.81 38.07 -8.84
C ILE A 587 2.89 39.59 -8.74
N GLY A 588 4.03 40.18 -9.11
CA GLY A 588 4.20 41.62 -9.28
C GLY A 588 4.85 42.40 -8.14
N THR A 589 5.35 41.71 -7.10
CA THR A 589 6.29 42.32 -6.14
C THR A 589 7.74 42.04 -6.56
N PRO A 590 8.72 42.93 -6.31
CA PRO A 590 10.13 42.72 -6.66
C PRO A 590 10.77 41.44 -6.08
N ASP A 591 10.06 40.77 -5.17
CA ASP A 591 10.51 39.66 -4.35
C ASP A 591 9.57 38.47 -4.47
N GLU A 592 9.44 37.91 -5.68
CA GLU A 592 8.67 36.70 -5.94
C GLU A 592 9.35 35.49 -5.26
N GLN A 593 9.00 35.25 -3.98
CA GLN A 593 9.39 34.04 -3.28
C GLN A 593 8.70 32.85 -3.93
N THR A 594 9.54 32.04 -4.57
CA THR A 594 9.08 30.89 -5.33
C THR A 594 9.46 29.63 -4.57
N VAL A 595 8.46 28.95 -4.01
CA VAL A 595 8.68 27.62 -3.43
C VAL A 595 8.55 26.61 -4.56
N CYS A 596 9.65 25.94 -4.88
CA CYS A 596 9.67 24.84 -5.83
C CYS A 596 9.75 23.52 -5.07
N SER A 597 8.78 22.65 -5.27
CA SER A 597 8.84 21.26 -4.81
C SER A 597 9.06 20.39 -6.03
N GLN A 598 10.14 19.61 -6.03
CA GLN A 598 10.52 18.76 -7.17
C GLN A 598 10.83 17.36 -6.70
N ALA A 599 10.39 16.38 -7.49
CA ALA A 599 10.67 14.98 -7.24
C ALA A 599 11.32 14.33 -8.47
N THR A 600 12.26 13.44 -8.21
CA THR A 600 13.00 12.67 -9.19
C THR A 600 12.10 11.57 -9.73
N VAL A 601 12.00 11.51 -11.05
CA VAL A 601 11.18 10.54 -11.76
C VAL A 601 11.97 9.26 -11.92
N ARG A 602 11.53 8.19 -11.26
CA ARG A 602 12.18 6.87 -11.31
C ARG A 602 11.64 5.99 -12.42
N ASP A 603 10.35 6.05 -12.68
CA ASP A 603 9.72 5.27 -13.75
C ASP A 603 8.57 6.04 -14.40
N VAL A 604 8.48 5.90 -15.71
CA VAL A 604 7.33 6.35 -16.49
C VAL A 604 6.91 5.17 -17.35
N SER A 605 5.72 4.63 -17.07
CA SER A 605 5.22 3.45 -17.72
C SER A 605 3.80 3.66 -18.24
N VAL A 606 3.49 3.11 -19.42
CA VAL A 606 2.11 2.93 -19.88
C VAL A 606 1.79 1.46 -19.82
N HIS A 607 0.70 1.14 -19.15
CA HIS A 607 0.15 -0.20 -19.05
C HIS A 607 -1.11 -0.27 -19.90
N GLN A 608 -1.27 -1.32 -20.69
CA GLN A 608 -2.49 -1.62 -21.43
C GLN A 608 -3.05 -2.94 -20.97
N PHE A 609 -4.35 -2.95 -20.68
CA PHE A 609 -5.09 -4.16 -20.38
C PHE A 609 -6.42 -4.17 -21.13
N TYR A 610 -7.16 -5.27 -20.97
CA TYR A 610 -8.53 -5.54 -21.41
C TYR A 610 -9.31 -4.34 -22.00
N ASN A 611 -9.92 -4.49 -23.18
CA ASN A 611 -10.74 -3.45 -23.86
C ASN A 611 -10.05 -2.11 -24.16
N ASP A 612 -8.75 -2.11 -24.47
CA ASP A 612 -8.00 -0.87 -24.77
C ASP A 612 -8.03 0.13 -23.59
N VAL A 613 -8.08 -0.39 -22.36
CA VAL A 613 -7.91 0.39 -21.13
C VAL A 613 -6.42 0.64 -20.95
N TYR A 614 -6.03 1.91 -20.85
CA TYR A 614 -4.65 2.31 -20.61
C TYR A 614 -4.53 2.93 -19.21
N ILE A 615 -3.41 2.66 -18.54
CA ILE A 615 -3.02 3.32 -17.30
C ILE A 615 -1.60 3.86 -17.51
N LEU A 616 -1.44 5.18 -17.53
CA LEU A 616 -0.13 5.82 -17.44
C LEU A 616 0.25 5.92 -15.96
N SER A 617 1.41 5.41 -15.59
CA SER A 617 1.97 5.53 -14.24
C SER A 617 3.25 6.35 -14.28
N VAL A 618 3.34 7.36 -13.43
CA VAL A 618 4.56 8.15 -13.22
C VAL A 618 4.98 7.96 -11.77
N ASN A 619 6.08 7.23 -11.55
CA ASN A 619 6.68 7.01 -10.25
C ASN A 619 7.74 8.07 -9.98
N VAL A 620 7.56 8.80 -8.89
CA VAL A 620 8.55 9.72 -8.35
C VAL A 620 9.01 9.25 -6.98
N TYR A 621 10.27 9.48 -6.66
CA TYR A 621 10.84 9.13 -5.37
C TYR A 621 11.95 10.10 -5.01
N GLU A 622 11.97 10.50 -3.75
CA GLU A 622 12.98 11.36 -3.18
C GLU A 622 13.46 10.78 -1.87
N ARG A 623 14.77 10.68 -1.75
CA ARG A 623 15.44 10.30 -0.51
C ARG A 623 16.32 11.45 -0.08
N PHE A 624 15.80 12.24 0.86
CA PHE A 624 16.44 13.47 1.33
C PHE A 624 17.73 13.16 2.08
N PHE A 625 17.76 12.05 2.82
CA PHE A 625 18.90 11.67 3.64
C PHE A 625 19.32 10.23 3.36
N GLN A 626 20.62 10.04 3.16
CA GLN A 626 21.27 8.75 2.93
C GLN A 626 22.46 8.61 3.87
N GLY A 627 22.91 7.37 4.09
CA GLY A 627 24.06 7.08 4.95
C GLY A 627 23.82 7.39 6.43
N ALA A 628 24.91 7.70 7.14
CA ALA A 628 24.97 7.83 8.60
C ALA A 628 24.49 9.20 9.12
N THR A 629 23.34 9.69 8.65
CA THR A 629 22.66 10.81 9.28
C THR A 629 21.88 10.35 10.52
N SER A 630 21.79 11.21 11.53
CA SER A 630 20.84 11.02 12.62
C SER A 630 19.38 11.00 12.16
N LEU A 631 19.01 11.69 11.08
CA LEU A 631 17.61 11.78 10.64
C LEU A 631 17.02 10.43 10.21
N THR A 632 17.88 9.47 9.83
CA THR A 632 17.48 8.08 9.51
C THR A 632 17.54 7.15 10.73
N SER A 633 18.04 7.63 11.87
CA SER A 633 18.16 6.86 13.11
C SER A 633 16.80 6.46 13.66
N CYS A 634 16.76 5.27 14.27
CA CYS A 634 15.61 4.77 15.03
C CYS A 634 15.66 5.20 16.50
N ASP A 635 16.79 5.75 16.95
CA ASP A 635 17.02 6.08 18.34
C ASP A 635 16.53 7.49 18.68
N ASN A 636 16.57 7.83 19.97
CA ASN A 636 16.20 9.16 20.48
C ASN A 636 17.12 10.29 19.97
N ASN A 637 18.22 9.97 19.29
CA ASN A 637 19.22 10.91 18.78
C ASN A 637 18.93 11.45 17.36
N TRP A 638 17.77 11.13 16.79
CA TRP A 638 17.49 11.39 15.37
C TRP A 638 17.57 12.87 14.95
N TRP A 639 17.44 13.77 15.92
CA TRP A 639 17.34 15.21 15.72
C TRP A 639 18.69 15.92 15.61
N HIS A 640 19.82 15.22 15.80
CA HIS A 640 21.14 15.86 15.90
C HIS A 640 21.51 16.69 14.67
N ASP A 641 21.15 16.23 13.47
CA ASP A 641 21.44 16.94 12.22
C ASP A 641 20.52 18.14 11.99
N LEU A 642 19.47 18.32 12.80
CA LEU A 642 18.72 19.58 12.81
C LEU A 642 19.57 20.76 13.31
N PHE A 643 20.64 20.50 14.07
CA PHE A 643 21.62 21.49 14.53
C PHE A 643 22.84 21.61 13.60
N THR A 644 22.73 21.20 12.32
CA THR A 644 23.84 21.29 11.38
C THR A 644 24.14 22.75 11.00
N ASP A 645 25.41 23.09 10.86
CA ASP A 645 25.93 24.35 10.33
C ASP A 645 26.09 24.32 8.80
N ASP A 646 26.04 23.13 8.20
CA ASP A 646 26.06 22.94 6.76
C ASP A 646 24.77 23.47 6.11
N MET A 647 24.89 24.57 5.36
CA MET A 647 23.76 25.20 4.66
C MET A 647 23.07 24.25 3.67
N GLN A 648 23.79 23.32 3.04
CA GLN A 648 23.20 22.36 2.10
C GLN A 648 22.31 21.34 2.83
N VAL A 649 22.79 20.85 3.98
CA VAL A 649 22.00 19.95 4.82
C VAL A 649 20.78 20.68 5.39
N GLN A 650 20.94 21.92 5.86
CA GLN A 650 19.81 22.74 6.32
C GLN A 650 18.76 22.97 5.22
N GLN A 651 19.20 23.28 3.99
CA GLN A 651 18.31 23.42 2.85
C GLN A 651 17.58 22.11 2.55
N THR A 652 18.28 20.98 2.61
CA THR A 652 17.68 19.65 2.41
C THR A 652 16.64 19.34 3.50
N ILE A 653 16.92 19.69 4.76
CA ILE A 653 15.96 19.58 5.87
C ILE A 653 14.72 20.42 5.60
N GLU A 654 14.87 21.66 5.15
CA GLU A 654 13.73 22.51 4.80
C GLU A 654 12.91 21.91 3.64
N GLU A 655 13.57 21.50 2.55
CA GLU A 655 12.92 20.88 1.39
C GLU A 655 12.20 19.56 1.73
N SER A 656 12.71 18.81 2.71
CA SER A 656 12.15 17.52 3.14
C SER A 656 10.89 17.65 4.03
N ARG A 657 10.48 18.85 4.44
CA ARG A 657 9.35 19.02 5.37
C ARG A 657 8.05 18.49 4.76
N VAL A 658 7.33 17.68 5.54
CA VAL A 658 6.12 17.00 5.08
C VAL A 658 5.05 17.93 4.48
N LYS A 659 4.91 19.17 4.96
CA LYS A 659 3.94 20.13 4.39
C LYS A 659 4.11 20.38 2.90
N TYR A 660 5.36 20.43 2.41
CA TYR A 660 5.63 20.66 0.99
C TYR A 660 5.23 19.44 0.17
N TRP A 661 5.42 18.25 0.74
CA TRP A 661 5.13 16.97 0.09
C TRP A 661 3.65 16.61 0.09
N LEU A 662 2.89 16.94 1.14
CA LEU A 662 1.42 16.86 1.10
C LEU A 662 0.85 17.78 0.02
N THR A 663 1.35 19.02 -0.04
CA THR A 663 0.94 20.00 -1.07
C THR A 663 1.33 19.52 -2.46
N TYR A 664 2.53 18.99 -2.63
CA TYR A 664 2.98 18.40 -3.89
C TYR A 664 2.04 17.27 -4.33
N THR A 665 1.73 16.30 -3.47
CA THR A 665 0.81 15.20 -3.82
C THR A 665 -0.59 15.71 -4.18
N ASP A 666 -1.16 16.64 -3.40
CA ASP A 666 -2.46 17.28 -3.69
C ASP A 666 -2.48 17.93 -5.08
N LYS A 667 -1.48 18.77 -5.38
CA LYS A 667 -1.46 19.54 -6.61
C LYS A 667 -1.08 18.70 -7.82
N ILE A 668 -0.11 17.78 -7.71
CA ILE A 668 0.25 16.86 -8.80
C ILE A 668 -0.94 16.01 -9.21
N ARG A 669 -1.72 15.53 -8.23
CA ARG A 669 -2.94 14.76 -8.51
C ARG A 669 -3.97 15.52 -9.36
N GLN A 670 -4.01 16.83 -9.22
CA GLN A 670 -4.95 17.72 -9.91
C GLN A 670 -4.47 18.15 -11.31
N ILE A 671 -3.31 17.66 -11.77
CA ILE A 671 -2.73 17.92 -13.10
C ILE A 671 -3.54 17.22 -14.22
N TYR A 672 -4.67 16.60 -13.94
CA TYR A 672 -5.43 15.96 -15.00
C TYR A 672 -6.04 16.98 -16.00
N PRO A 673 -6.06 16.71 -17.33
CA PRO A 673 -6.46 17.69 -18.35
C PRO A 673 -7.89 18.23 -18.21
N SER A 674 -8.81 17.43 -17.66
CA SER A 674 -10.20 17.81 -17.45
C SER A 674 -10.49 18.33 -16.03
N PHE A 675 -9.48 18.41 -15.15
CA PHE A 675 -9.67 19.00 -13.83
C PHE A 675 -9.88 20.51 -13.94
N ALA A 676 -10.93 21.01 -13.30
CA ALA A 676 -11.23 22.43 -13.24
C ALA A 676 -10.77 23.01 -11.90
N THR A 677 -9.77 23.90 -11.92
CA THR A 677 -9.36 24.64 -10.72
C THR A 677 -10.51 25.52 -10.24
N ARG A 678 -10.81 25.52 -8.93
CA ARG A 678 -11.90 26.34 -8.38
C ARG A 678 -11.51 27.82 -8.45
N GLN A 679 -12.51 28.71 -8.48
CA GLN A 679 -12.23 30.15 -8.53
C GLN A 679 -11.44 30.64 -7.31
N HIS A 680 -11.60 30.02 -6.15
CA HIS A 680 -10.82 30.31 -4.94
C HIS A 680 -9.33 29.97 -5.13
N ASP A 681 -9.06 28.85 -5.81
CA ASP A 681 -7.71 28.33 -6.06
C ASP A 681 -6.97 29.14 -7.13
N LYS A 682 -7.68 29.94 -7.95
CA LYS A 682 -7.08 30.83 -8.96
C LYS A 682 -6.12 31.87 -8.39
N LYS A 683 -6.15 32.12 -7.07
CA LYS A 683 -5.19 33.00 -6.40
C LYS A 683 -3.80 32.36 -6.28
N GLN A 684 -3.71 31.03 -6.37
CA GLN A 684 -2.45 30.30 -6.34
C GLN A 684 -1.99 30.10 -7.79
N HIS A 685 -0.93 30.80 -8.19
CA HIS A 685 -0.30 30.60 -9.48
C HIS A 685 0.67 29.41 -9.37
N ILE A 686 0.17 28.23 -9.76
CA ILE A 686 0.94 27.00 -9.76
C ILE A 686 1.34 26.66 -11.19
N SER A 687 2.62 26.40 -11.38
CA SER A 687 3.19 26.01 -12.66
C SER A 687 3.93 24.67 -12.52
N TYR A 688 3.93 23.87 -13.59
CA TYR A 688 4.44 22.49 -13.56
C TYR A 688 5.52 22.27 -14.61
N PHE A 689 6.47 21.40 -14.31
CA PHE A 689 7.58 21.06 -15.22
C PHE A 689 7.88 19.55 -15.16
N PHE A 690 8.10 18.95 -16.33
CA PHE A 690 8.60 17.58 -16.47
C PHE A 690 9.75 17.58 -17.50
N GLY A 691 10.93 17.10 -17.11
CA GLY A 691 12.10 17.03 -18.00
C GLY A 691 13.42 16.82 -17.26
N LYS A 692 14.55 16.73 -17.99
CA LYS A 692 15.90 16.70 -17.43
C LYS A 692 16.34 18.11 -16.96
N GLN A 693 17.14 18.18 -15.89
CA GLN A 693 17.61 19.42 -15.25
C GLN A 693 18.34 20.37 -16.24
N ASN A 694 18.09 21.70 -16.26
CA ASN A 694 18.70 22.71 -15.37
C ASN A 694 17.67 23.84 -15.05
N PRO A 695 17.03 23.87 -13.86
CA PRO A 695 15.89 24.76 -13.56
C PRO A 695 16.25 26.26 -13.46
N HIS A 696 17.53 26.62 -13.54
CA HIS A 696 17.98 28.02 -13.58
C HIS A 696 18.08 28.61 -15.00
N THR A 697 17.77 27.84 -16.05
CA THR A 697 17.82 28.28 -17.46
C THR A 697 16.45 28.15 -18.11
N ASP A 698 15.77 29.26 -18.42
CA ASP A 698 14.69 29.51 -19.41
C ASP A 698 13.59 28.44 -19.68
N CYS A 699 13.49 27.36 -18.90
CA CYS A 699 12.51 26.31 -19.15
C CYS A 699 11.11 26.78 -18.76
N PRO A 700 10.15 26.82 -19.70
CA PRO A 700 8.82 27.34 -19.41
C PRO A 700 8.04 26.33 -18.58
N PHE A 701 7.86 26.62 -17.29
CA PHE A 701 6.85 25.92 -16.51
C PHE A 701 5.47 26.14 -17.15
N THR A 702 4.66 25.08 -17.18
CA THR A 702 3.31 25.13 -17.73
C THR A 702 2.34 25.62 -16.66
N GLN A 703 1.79 26.82 -16.83
CA GLN A 703 0.72 27.33 -15.98
C GLN A 703 -0.61 26.63 -16.26
N ARG A 704 -1.35 26.29 -15.20
CA ARG A 704 -2.63 25.60 -15.29
C ARG A 704 -3.77 26.40 -14.67
N THR A 705 -4.22 27.40 -15.40
CA THR A 705 -5.48 28.08 -15.12
C THR A 705 -6.42 27.86 -16.30
N LEU A 706 -7.03 26.67 -16.38
CA LEU A 706 -8.09 26.43 -17.37
C LEU A 706 -9.38 27.06 -16.86
N ASN A 707 -9.90 28.06 -17.56
CA ASN A 707 -11.26 28.53 -17.33
C ASN A 707 -12.26 27.50 -17.91
N TYR A 708 -13.53 27.63 -17.53
CA TYR A 708 -14.59 26.71 -17.97
C TYR A 708 -14.69 26.58 -19.50
N GLN A 709 -14.55 27.69 -20.24
CA GLN A 709 -14.57 27.66 -21.72
C GLN A 709 -13.39 26.87 -22.30
N GLN A 710 -12.19 27.03 -21.72
CA GLN A 710 -11.01 26.28 -22.13
C GLN A 710 -11.17 24.79 -21.83
N LEU A 711 -11.77 24.40 -20.71
CA LEU A 711 -12.09 22.99 -20.42
C LEU A 711 -13.10 22.41 -21.41
N CYS A 712 -14.11 23.18 -21.81
CA CYS A 712 -15.08 22.76 -22.83
C CYS A 712 -14.40 22.56 -24.19
N ASN A 713 -13.52 23.47 -24.59
CA ASN A 713 -12.84 23.42 -25.90
C ASN A 713 -11.71 22.38 -25.95
N ASN A 714 -11.01 22.17 -24.82
CA ASN A 714 -9.84 21.31 -24.71
C ASN A 714 -10.11 20.04 -23.87
N ARG A 715 -11.38 19.59 -23.80
CA ARG A 715 -11.84 18.55 -22.86
C ARG A 715 -10.97 17.29 -22.80
N TYR A 716 -10.34 16.93 -23.91
CA TYR A 716 -9.52 15.74 -24.07
C TYR A 716 -8.10 16.02 -24.57
N SER A 717 -7.70 17.29 -24.66
CA SER A 717 -6.36 17.69 -25.12
C SER A 717 -5.35 17.52 -23.99
N LEU A 718 -4.17 17.00 -24.32
CA LEU A 718 -3.14 16.79 -23.32
C LEU A 718 -2.38 18.08 -23.00
N PRO A 719 -2.11 18.36 -21.72
CA PRO A 719 -1.21 19.41 -21.30
C PRO A 719 0.23 19.15 -21.77
N PRO A 720 1.04 20.20 -21.98
CA PRO A 720 2.42 20.08 -22.44
C PRO A 720 3.30 19.12 -21.63
N ASP A 721 3.23 19.14 -20.30
CA ASP A 721 3.97 18.24 -19.42
C ASP A 721 3.57 16.77 -19.61
N PHE A 722 2.28 16.47 -19.80
CA PHE A 722 1.84 15.11 -20.18
C PHE A 722 2.30 14.70 -21.58
N ILE A 723 2.34 15.64 -22.51
CA ILE A 723 2.92 15.39 -23.83
C ILE A 723 4.40 15.02 -23.69
N GLN A 724 5.16 15.71 -22.83
CA GLN A 724 6.56 15.38 -22.56
C GLN A 724 6.72 14.02 -21.87
N ILE A 725 5.85 13.69 -20.90
CA ILE A 725 5.82 12.37 -20.25
C ILE A 725 5.62 11.26 -21.29
N LEU A 726 4.66 11.41 -22.20
CA LEU A 726 4.41 10.41 -23.24
C LEU A 726 5.52 10.36 -24.30
N LYS A 727 6.15 11.50 -24.60
CA LYS A 727 7.35 11.56 -25.46
C LYS A 727 8.53 10.81 -24.83
N ALA A 728 8.67 10.83 -23.50
CA ALA A 728 9.71 10.05 -22.81
C ALA A 728 9.56 8.53 -23.01
N ILE A 729 8.33 8.04 -23.27
CA ILE A 729 8.04 6.62 -23.59
C ILE A 729 8.11 6.37 -25.11
N ASN A 730 8.50 7.35 -25.92
CA ASN A 730 8.52 7.29 -27.39
C ASN A 730 7.14 6.94 -28.01
N VAL A 731 6.07 7.51 -27.45
CA VAL A 731 4.74 7.42 -28.08
C VAL A 731 4.74 8.28 -29.36
N GLU A 732 4.25 7.73 -30.46
CA GLU A 732 4.15 8.44 -31.75
C GLU A 732 2.85 9.25 -31.83
N GLY A 733 2.91 10.42 -32.47
CA GLY A 733 1.71 11.23 -32.73
C GLY A 733 1.03 11.79 -31.47
N VAL A 734 1.77 11.99 -30.37
CA VAL A 734 1.24 12.43 -29.07
C VAL A 734 0.41 13.71 -29.15
N ASP A 735 0.81 14.66 -30.01
CA ASP A 735 0.14 15.95 -30.15
C ASP A 735 -1.31 15.81 -30.70
N GLU A 736 -1.60 14.72 -31.39
CA GLU A 736 -2.92 14.38 -31.94
C GLU A 736 -3.77 13.52 -30.99
N LEU A 737 -3.17 12.98 -29.93
CA LEU A 737 -3.88 12.12 -28.99
C LEU A 737 -4.95 12.91 -28.23
N ARG A 738 -6.07 12.23 -27.99
CA ARG A 738 -7.19 12.76 -27.22
C ARG A 738 -7.63 11.71 -26.21
N PHE A 739 -7.48 12.04 -24.94
CA PHE A 739 -7.73 11.12 -23.82
C PHE A 739 -9.11 11.37 -23.25
N LYS A 740 -9.90 10.31 -23.18
CA LYS A 740 -11.19 10.32 -22.52
C LYS A 740 -11.00 9.73 -21.11
N PRO A 741 -11.19 10.52 -20.03
CA PRO A 741 -11.28 9.95 -18.68
C PRO A 741 -12.47 9.03 -18.56
N PHE A 742 -12.39 8.07 -17.64
CA PHE A 742 -13.51 7.24 -17.26
C PHE A 742 -14.48 8.03 -16.37
N ILE A 743 -14.10 8.33 -15.13
CA ILE A 743 -14.98 9.00 -14.16
C ILE A 743 -14.24 10.08 -13.36
N ASP A 744 -13.10 9.75 -12.74
CA ASP A 744 -12.31 10.75 -12.01
C ASP A 744 -11.50 11.61 -12.98
N ASN A 745 -11.54 12.92 -12.75
CA ASN A 745 -10.74 13.90 -13.46
C ASN A 745 -9.47 14.23 -12.65
N ARG A 746 -8.90 13.26 -11.93
CA ARG A 746 -7.70 13.40 -11.11
C ARG A 746 -6.89 12.11 -11.20
N LEU A 747 -5.61 12.20 -10.91
CA LEU A 747 -4.75 11.03 -10.84
C LEU A 747 -5.05 10.21 -9.57
N PHE A 748 -4.95 8.89 -9.64
CA PHE A 748 -4.93 8.06 -8.43
C PHE A 748 -3.52 8.09 -7.84
N CYS A 749 -3.38 8.19 -6.52
CA CYS A 749 -2.08 8.31 -5.86
C CYS A 749 -1.71 7.04 -5.07
N ASN A 750 -0.49 6.55 -5.23
CA ASN A 750 0.09 5.52 -4.36
C ASN A 750 1.33 6.11 -3.68
N THR A 751 1.17 6.62 -2.47
CA THR A 751 2.12 7.58 -1.87
C THR A 751 2.69 7.07 -0.55
N ILE A 752 3.97 7.32 -0.33
CA ILE A 752 4.69 7.05 0.91
C ILE A 752 5.13 8.36 1.58
N TYR A 753 5.09 8.40 2.91
CA TYR A 753 5.73 9.44 3.71
C TYR A 753 6.55 8.78 4.82
N GLY A 754 7.86 8.78 4.63
CA GLY A 754 8.83 8.24 5.57
C GLY A 754 9.38 9.33 6.47
N PHE A 755 9.00 9.34 7.74
CA PHE A 755 9.35 10.40 8.69
C PHE A 755 10.71 10.16 9.36
N ALA A 756 11.38 11.26 9.72
CA ALA A 756 12.51 11.26 10.63
C ALA A 756 12.04 11.14 12.09
N GLY A 757 12.70 10.27 12.86
CA GLY A 757 12.45 10.06 14.28
C GLY A 757 11.09 9.45 14.63
N ASP A 758 10.94 9.08 15.90
CA ASP A 758 9.69 8.55 16.43
C ASP A 758 8.58 9.62 16.44
N CYS A 759 7.44 9.31 15.83
CA CYS A 759 6.27 10.18 15.75
C CYS A 759 5.26 9.95 16.87
N LEU A 760 5.42 8.89 17.68
CA LEU A 760 4.45 8.40 18.67
C LEU A 760 4.95 8.48 20.12
N VAL A 761 5.90 9.37 20.37
CA VAL A 761 6.62 9.52 21.63
C VAL A 761 5.70 9.87 22.83
N ASN A 762 4.59 10.55 22.59
CA ASN A 762 3.59 10.89 23.61
C ASN A 762 2.19 11.08 23.00
N ASP A 763 1.14 11.15 23.84
CA ASP A 763 -0.25 11.25 23.40
C ASP A 763 -0.53 12.43 22.45
N THR A 764 0.09 13.58 22.69
CA THR A 764 -0.09 14.77 21.83
C THR A 764 0.58 14.58 20.48
N SER A 765 1.81 14.04 20.45
CA SER A 765 2.48 13.70 19.19
C SER A 765 1.72 12.63 18.40
N LYS A 766 1.14 11.64 19.07
CA LYS A 766 0.25 10.64 18.47
C LYS A 766 -0.98 11.30 17.85
N GLN A 767 -1.62 12.26 18.52
CA GLN A 767 -2.75 12.99 17.94
C GLN A 767 -2.37 13.80 16.70
N HIS A 768 -1.21 14.47 16.71
CA HIS A 768 -0.69 15.18 15.55
C HIS A 768 -0.36 14.21 14.40
N TYR A 769 0.21 13.04 14.72
CA TYR A 769 0.51 12.00 13.75
C TYR A 769 -0.76 11.44 13.09
N GLU A 770 -1.83 11.20 13.86
CA GLU A 770 -3.13 10.78 13.32
C GLU A 770 -3.79 11.87 12.46
N ALA A 771 -3.67 13.15 12.85
CA ALA A 771 -4.14 14.26 12.02
C ALA A 771 -3.37 14.31 10.69
N LEU A 772 -2.04 14.16 10.74
CA LEU A 772 -1.18 14.12 9.58
C LEU A 772 -1.47 12.93 8.67
N PHE A 773 -1.71 11.76 9.26
CA PHE A 773 -2.17 10.57 8.56
C PHE A 773 -3.47 10.82 7.81
N SER A 774 -4.43 11.51 8.43
CA SER A 774 -5.69 11.84 7.78
C SER A 774 -5.50 12.77 6.58
N LEU A 775 -4.62 13.78 6.70
CA LEU A 775 -4.30 14.67 5.58
C LEU A 775 -3.66 13.89 4.43
N ALA A 776 -2.71 13.01 4.75
CA ALA A 776 -2.07 12.16 3.75
C ALA A 776 -3.09 11.23 3.07
N ALA A 777 -3.89 10.50 3.87
CA ALA A 777 -4.90 9.55 3.40
C ALA A 777 -5.87 10.18 2.39
N TYR A 778 -6.37 11.38 2.67
CA TYR A 778 -7.32 12.09 1.80
C TYR A 778 -6.66 13.05 0.82
N VAL A 779 -5.32 13.03 0.73
CA VAL A 779 -4.51 13.82 -0.21
C VAL A 779 -4.77 15.33 -0.04
N ASP A 780 -4.89 15.76 1.21
CA ASP A 780 -5.07 17.15 1.60
C ASP A 780 -3.73 17.84 1.85
N ALA A 781 -3.62 19.09 1.41
CA ALA A 781 -2.47 19.92 1.73
C ALA A 781 -2.44 20.25 3.24
N ALA A 782 -1.23 20.49 3.77
CA ALA A 782 -1.04 20.88 5.17
C ALA A 782 -1.89 22.10 5.59
N GLU A 783 -2.05 23.06 4.67
CA GLU A 783 -2.85 24.28 4.88
C GLU A 783 -4.36 24.04 5.01
N ASN A 784 -4.86 22.87 4.59
CA ASN A 784 -6.26 22.49 4.77
C ASN A 784 -6.57 22.08 6.21
N GLY A 785 -5.55 21.74 7.01
CA GLY A 785 -5.70 21.34 8.40
C GLY A 785 -6.12 22.51 9.30
N TRP A 786 -7.25 22.37 9.98
CA TRP A 786 -7.77 23.42 10.87
C TRP A 786 -7.24 23.21 12.29
N GLN A 787 -6.59 24.23 12.85
CA GLN A 787 -6.09 24.16 14.23
C GLN A 787 -7.22 23.94 15.25
N SER A 788 -8.41 24.53 15.01
CA SER A 788 -9.60 24.32 15.85
C SER A 788 -10.12 22.89 15.83
N LEU A 789 -9.76 22.12 14.80
CA LEU A 789 -10.06 20.69 14.67
C LEU A 789 -8.86 19.81 15.02
N GLY A 790 -7.82 20.36 15.65
CA GLY A 790 -6.62 19.60 16.01
C GLY A 790 -5.72 19.23 14.82
N GLY A 791 -5.80 19.98 13.71
CA GLY A 791 -5.00 19.78 12.51
C GLY A 791 -5.67 18.94 11.42
N TYR A 792 -6.89 18.46 11.65
CA TYR A 792 -7.68 17.73 10.65
C TYR A 792 -8.28 18.70 9.62
N ALA A 793 -8.42 18.24 8.36
CA ALA A 793 -9.09 19.01 7.31
C ALA A 793 -10.62 19.08 7.51
N TYR A 794 -11.19 18.08 8.18
CA TYR A 794 -12.61 17.93 8.44
C TYR A 794 -12.86 17.55 9.90
N ASP A 795 -14.13 17.38 10.28
CA ASP A 795 -14.51 16.98 11.64
C ASP A 795 -13.74 15.70 12.06
N PRO A 796 -13.00 15.72 13.19
CA PRO A 796 -12.18 14.58 13.60
C PRO A 796 -12.98 13.31 13.87
N THR A 797 -14.24 13.41 14.32
CA THR A 797 -15.08 12.24 14.61
C THR A 797 -15.48 11.55 13.32
N PHE A 798 -15.90 12.35 12.33
CA PHE A 798 -16.22 11.86 10.99
C PHE A 798 -15.01 11.18 10.33
N ILE A 799 -13.86 11.85 10.36
CA ILE A 799 -12.63 11.34 9.72
C ILE A 799 -12.12 10.07 10.39
N LYS A 800 -12.18 9.97 11.72
CA LYS A 800 -11.80 8.75 12.41
C LYS A 800 -12.71 7.58 12.03
N GLY A 801 -14.03 7.80 11.94
CA GLY A 801 -14.96 6.77 11.46
C GLY A 801 -14.65 6.28 10.05
N LEU A 802 -14.29 7.18 9.13
CA LEU A 802 -13.86 6.79 7.79
C LEU A 802 -12.53 6.02 7.80
N LEU A 803 -11.54 6.51 8.54
CA LEU A 803 -10.23 5.87 8.64
C LEU A 803 -10.32 4.49 9.30
N GLU A 804 -11.19 4.27 10.27
CA GLU A 804 -11.40 2.95 10.89
C GLU A 804 -11.77 1.88 9.84
N GLU A 805 -12.58 2.25 8.84
CA GLU A 805 -12.96 1.33 7.75
C GLU A 805 -11.84 1.19 6.70
N GLN A 806 -11.15 2.28 6.40
CA GLN A 806 -10.20 2.42 5.28
C GLN A 806 -8.74 2.11 5.65
N THR A 807 -8.42 1.95 6.93
CA THR A 807 -7.05 1.73 7.41
C THR A 807 -6.74 0.24 7.54
N TYR A 808 -5.48 -0.12 7.28
CA TYR A 808 -4.89 -1.39 7.62
C TYR A 808 -3.94 -1.22 8.82
N THR A 809 -4.21 -1.94 9.91
CA THR A 809 -3.64 -1.65 11.22
C THR A 809 -2.62 -2.68 11.72
N ARG A 810 -2.25 -3.68 10.91
CA ARG A 810 -1.32 -4.75 11.32
C ARG A 810 -0.03 -4.23 11.95
N TRP A 811 0.52 -3.14 11.40
CA TRP A 811 1.79 -2.55 11.83
C TRP A 811 1.61 -1.25 12.63
N ALA A 812 0.39 -0.98 13.13
CA ALA A 812 0.08 0.29 13.78
C ALA A 812 0.86 0.53 15.07
N ALA A 813 1.18 -0.54 15.81
CA ALA A 813 1.99 -0.43 17.03
C ALA A 813 3.43 0.03 16.75
N MET A 814 3.97 -0.27 15.56
CA MET A 814 5.29 0.19 15.12
C MET A 814 5.27 1.60 14.50
N GLY A 815 4.12 2.28 14.57
CA GLY A 815 3.96 3.60 13.96
C GLY A 815 3.58 3.60 12.50
N ASN A 816 3.50 2.44 11.84
CA ASN A 816 3.12 2.38 10.42
C ASN A 816 1.59 2.50 10.26
N ARG A 817 1.11 3.36 9.37
CA ARG A 817 -0.33 3.53 9.06
C ARG A 817 -0.56 3.49 7.57
N TYR A 818 -1.46 2.60 7.11
CA TYR A 818 -1.79 2.47 5.69
C TYR A 818 -3.29 2.73 5.47
N ALA A 819 -3.63 3.64 4.55
CA ALA A 819 -5.01 3.94 4.17
C ALA A 819 -5.27 3.57 2.71
N PHE A 820 -6.48 3.08 2.45
CA PHE A 820 -6.96 2.69 1.12
C PHE A 820 -8.31 3.36 0.88
N THR A 821 -8.31 4.38 0.02
CA THR A 821 -9.51 5.13 -0.36
C THR A 821 -9.87 4.82 -1.82
N ASP A 822 -10.91 5.46 -2.34
CA ASP A 822 -11.34 5.34 -3.73
C ASP A 822 -10.36 6.02 -4.72
N TYR A 823 -9.39 6.76 -4.19
CA TYR A 823 -8.47 7.54 -5.00
C TYR A 823 -7.01 7.60 -4.53
N SER A 824 -6.70 6.98 -3.39
CA SER A 824 -5.36 6.95 -2.85
C SER A 824 -5.08 5.68 -2.07
N ASN A 825 -3.86 5.17 -2.25
CA ASN A 825 -3.20 4.28 -1.31
C ASN A 825 -2.09 5.07 -0.64
N VAL A 826 -2.11 5.15 0.68
CA VAL A 826 -1.17 5.97 1.44
C VAL A 826 -0.50 5.12 2.49
N TYR A 827 0.82 5.25 2.60
CA TYR A 827 1.63 4.56 3.59
C TYR A 827 2.47 5.59 4.33
N ILE A 828 2.31 5.67 5.63
CA ILE A 828 3.17 6.51 6.46
C ILE A 828 3.84 5.68 7.55
N GLY A 829 5.04 6.09 7.94
CA GLY A 829 5.82 5.40 8.95
C GLY A 829 7.12 6.12 9.24
N TYR A 830 7.90 5.58 10.18
CA TYR A 830 9.22 6.08 10.56
C TYR A 830 10.12 4.91 10.92
N GLY A 831 11.40 5.21 11.19
CA GLY A 831 12.40 4.21 11.50
C GLY A 831 12.96 3.49 10.27
N ALA A 832 14.01 2.72 10.50
CA ALA A 832 14.81 2.09 9.46
C ALA A 832 14.01 1.08 8.66
N GLU A 833 13.17 0.27 9.30
CA GLU A 833 12.38 -0.75 8.61
C GLU A 833 11.41 -0.12 7.60
N PHE A 834 10.71 0.94 8.01
CA PHE A 834 9.81 1.65 7.10
C PHE A 834 10.60 2.35 5.98
N ASN A 835 11.58 3.19 6.34
CA ASN A 835 12.28 4.06 5.39
C ASN A 835 13.23 3.31 4.45
N ASN A 836 13.78 2.16 4.87
CA ASN A 836 14.78 1.43 4.09
C ASN A 836 14.24 0.17 3.40
N THR A 837 13.12 -0.39 3.86
CA THR A 837 12.58 -1.65 3.33
C THR A 837 11.17 -1.46 2.79
N ILE A 838 10.22 -1.06 3.65
CA ILE A 838 8.80 -0.99 3.29
C ILE A 838 8.54 0.05 2.21
N ALA A 839 8.99 1.27 2.44
CA ALA A 839 8.78 2.41 1.57
C ALA A 839 9.39 2.24 0.16
N PRO A 840 10.70 1.96 0.00
CA PRO A 840 11.31 1.83 -1.33
C PRO A 840 10.98 0.52 -2.06
N CYS A 841 10.81 -0.60 -1.35
CA CYS A 841 10.69 -1.92 -1.98
C CYS A 841 9.23 -2.42 -1.99
N HIS A 842 8.62 -2.59 -0.83
CA HIS A 842 7.30 -3.24 -0.76
C HIS A 842 6.19 -2.40 -1.41
N VAL A 843 6.19 -1.08 -1.20
CA VAL A 843 5.11 -0.22 -1.72
C VAL A 843 5.12 -0.12 -3.24
N PHE A 844 6.27 0.11 -3.87
CA PHE A 844 6.36 0.37 -5.31
C PHE A 844 6.45 -0.87 -6.18
N TYR A 845 6.82 -2.02 -5.61
CA TYR A 845 6.95 -3.26 -6.36
C TYR A 845 5.83 -4.25 -6.00
N ASN A 846 5.58 -4.53 -4.72
CA ASN A 846 4.58 -5.53 -4.34
C ASN A 846 3.16 -4.93 -4.33
N TYR A 847 2.95 -3.90 -3.50
CA TYR A 847 1.62 -3.35 -3.24
C TYR A 847 1.10 -2.53 -4.43
N GLN A 848 2.01 -1.89 -5.15
CA GLN A 848 1.69 -1.20 -6.39
C GLN A 848 1.15 -2.14 -7.46
N ASN A 849 1.73 -3.33 -7.64
CA ASN A 849 1.26 -4.28 -8.64
C ASN A 849 -0.16 -4.79 -8.30
N MET A 850 -0.46 -4.94 -7.01
CA MET A 850 -1.81 -5.22 -6.53
C MET A 850 -2.79 -4.09 -6.84
N LEU A 851 -2.38 -2.84 -6.57
CA LEU A 851 -3.17 -1.65 -6.91
C LEU A 851 -3.40 -1.54 -8.42
N LEU A 852 -2.37 -1.75 -9.24
CA LEU A 852 -2.46 -1.66 -10.69
C LEU A 852 -3.52 -2.63 -11.23
N MET A 853 -3.56 -3.85 -10.71
CA MET A 853 -4.60 -4.82 -11.07
C MET A 853 -5.99 -4.35 -10.63
N ALA A 854 -6.11 -3.84 -9.40
CA ALA A 854 -7.37 -3.32 -8.87
C ALA A 854 -7.89 -2.13 -9.70
N LEU A 855 -7.01 -1.21 -10.11
CA LEU A 855 -7.35 -0.12 -11.03
C LEU A 855 -7.78 -0.67 -12.39
N PHE A 856 -7.06 -1.64 -12.96
CA PHE A 856 -7.49 -2.25 -14.23
C PHE A 856 -8.87 -2.86 -14.17
N TYR A 857 -9.22 -3.51 -13.06
CA TYR A 857 -10.56 -4.03 -12.85
C TYR A 857 -11.59 -2.90 -12.82
N ARG A 858 -11.37 -1.85 -12.02
CA ARG A 858 -12.30 -0.72 -11.89
C ARG A 858 -12.58 -0.09 -13.25
N GLU A 859 -11.52 0.20 -13.99
CA GLU A 859 -11.61 0.89 -15.27
C GLU A 859 -12.21 -0.03 -16.34
N SER A 860 -11.95 -1.35 -16.29
CA SER A 860 -12.63 -2.31 -17.17
C SER A 860 -14.14 -2.39 -16.88
N LEU A 861 -14.55 -2.36 -15.62
CA LEU A 861 -15.96 -2.32 -15.22
C LEU A 861 -16.63 -1.04 -15.70
N HIS A 862 -15.96 0.11 -15.59
CA HIS A 862 -16.46 1.38 -16.14
C HIS A 862 -16.56 1.35 -17.67
N ASP A 863 -15.62 0.72 -18.38
CA ASP A 863 -15.74 0.50 -19.83
C ASP A 863 -16.98 -0.33 -20.17
N PHE A 864 -17.21 -1.44 -19.46
CA PHE A 864 -18.40 -2.26 -19.66
C PHE A 864 -19.69 -1.51 -19.35
N SER A 865 -19.76 -0.80 -18.22
CA SER A 865 -20.92 0.00 -17.84
C SER A 865 -21.25 1.04 -18.90
N GLU A 866 -20.23 1.73 -19.43
CA GLU A 866 -20.43 2.69 -20.51
C GLU A 866 -20.97 2.02 -21.79
N ARG A 867 -20.40 0.88 -22.20
CA ARG A 867 -20.86 0.14 -23.39
C ARG A 867 -22.30 -0.36 -23.22
N VAL A 868 -22.67 -0.83 -22.04
CA VAL A 868 -24.05 -1.25 -21.71
C VAL A 868 -24.99 -0.05 -21.73
N SER A 869 -24.58 1.07 -21.14
CA SER A 869 -25.34 2.33 -21.15
C SER A 869 -25.56 2.88 -22.55
N GLU A 870 -24.55 2.81 -23.44
CA GLU A 870 -24.68 3.22 -24.85
C GLU A 870 -25.71 2.38 -25.61
N ILE A 871 -25.74 1.07 -25.41
CA ILE A 871 -26.77 0.20 -25.98
C ILE A 871 -28.13 0.52 -25.37
N SER A 872 -28.20 0.70 -24.06
CA SER A 872 -29.45 0.95 -23.32
C SER A 872 -30.13 2.25 -23.75
N LYS A 873 -29.36 3.30 -24.10
CA LYS A 873 -29.90 4.55 -24.66
C LYS A 873 -30.71 4.36 -25.95
N HIS A 874 -30.44 3.29 -26.69
CA HIS A 874 -31.08 3.00 -27.96
C HIS A 874 -31.64 1.57 -28.01
N ILE A 875 -32.05 1.03 -26.85
CA ILE A 875 -32.37 -0.40 -26.65
C ILE A 875 -33.42 -0.94 -27.64
N ASP A 876 -34.40 -0.12 -28.00
CA ASP A 876 -35.46 -0.47 -28.96
C ASP A 876 -34.94 -0.71 -30.39
N SER A 877 -33.77 -0.13 -30.70
CA SER A 877 -33.15 -0.17 -32.04
C SER A 877 -31.83 -0.92 -32.07
N ALA A 878 -31.21 -1.15 -30.91
CA ALA A 878 -29.93 -1.80 -30.77
C ALA A 878 -30.01 -3.28 -31.16
N SER A 879 -28.94 -3.81 -31.75
CA SER A 879 -28.90 -5.21 -32.13
C SER A 879 -28.58 -6.10 -30.93
N GLN A 880 -29.36 -7.15 -30.70
CA GLN A 880 -29.04 -8.20 -29.73
C GLN A 880 -27.62 -8.78 -29.92
N ASN A 881 -27.12 -8.81 -31.16
CA ASN A 881 -25.76 -9.28 -31.44
C ASN A 881 -24.67 -8.34 -30.91
N GLU A 882 -24.95 -7.03 -30.85
CA GLU A 882 -24.02 -6.05 -30.30
C GLU A 882 -23.92 -6.21 -28.78
N PHE A 883 -25.08 -6.32 -28.11
CA PHE A 883 -25.13 -6.61 -26.68
C PHE A 883 -24.52 -7.98 -26.33
N ARG A 884 -24.77 -9.00 -27.15
CA ARG A 884 -24.18 -10.34 -26.96
C ARG A 884 -22.65 -10.30 -26.92
N LYS A 885 -22.01 -9.44 -27.71
CA LYS A 885 -20.55 -9.26 -27.69
C LYS A 885 -20.09 -8.68 -26.36
N ILE A 886 -20.74 -7.61 -25.87
CA ILE A 886 -20.42 -7.02 -24.56
C ILE A 886 -20.54 -8.06 -23.45
N ARG A 887 -21.63 -8.84 -23.45
CA ARG A 887 -21.82 -9.89 -22.45
C ARG A 887 -20.77 -10.99 -22.55
N GLN A 888 -20.42 -11.43 -23.76
CA GLN A 888 -19.36 -12.42 -23.97
C GLN A 888 -18.01 -11.92 -23.46
N ASP A 889 -17.68 -10.66 -23.74
CA ASP A 889 -16.49 -10.00 -23.23
C ASP A 889 -16.53 -9.95 -21.70
N PHE A 890 -17.65 -9.53 -21.08
CA PHE A 890 -17.78 -9.47 -19.62
C PHE A 890 -17.62 -10.84 -18.94
N ILE A 891 -18.20 -11.89 -19.52
CA ILE A 891 -18.03 -13.28 -19.04
C ILE A 891 -16.55 -13.70 -19.16
N ARG A 892 -15.90 -13.38 -20.28
CA ARG A 892 -14.49 -13.69 -20.47
C ARG A 892 -13.62 -12.96 -19.45
N PHE A 893 -13.86 -11.67 -19.24
CA PHE A 893 -13.19 -10.87 -18.20
C PHE A 893 -13.33 -11.51 -16.83
N THR A 894 -14.56 -11.84 -16.43
CA THR A 894 -14.84 -12.49 -15.13
C THR A 894 -14.10 -13.82 -14.99
N ASN A 895 -14.15 -14.68 -16.01
CA ASN A 895 -13.61 -16.03 -15.90
C ASN A 895 -12.08 -16.09 -16.02
N VAL A 896 -11.46 -15.12 -16.70
CA VAL A 896 -10.03 -15.20 -17.07
C VAL A 896 -9.19 -14.16 -16.34
N SER A 897 -9.76 -13.00 -16.03
CA SER A 897 -9.01 -11.85 -15.55
C SER A 897 -9.35 -11.44 -14.12
N TRP A 898 -10.53 -11.78 -13.60
CA TRP A 898 -10.98 -11.37 -12.26
C TRP A 898 -10.49 -12.33 -11.18
N PHE A 899 -9.48 -11.91 -10.40
CA PHE A 899 -8.94 -12.66 -9.27
C PHE A 899 -9.44 -12.06 -7.96
N GLN A 900 -9.91 -12.92 -7.05
CA GLN A 900 -10.30 -12.49 -5.70
C GLN A 900 -9.09 -12.33 -4.76
N GLU A 901 -8.02 -13.09 -5.01
CA GLU A 901 -6.78 -13.04 -4.26
C GLU A 901 -5.62 -12.95 -5.24
N LEU A 902 -4.61 -12.12 -4.97
CA LEU A 902 -3.41 -11.99 -5.81
C LEU A 902 -2.17 -12.67 -5.24
N SER A 903 -2.16 -12.96 -3.94
CA SER A 903 -1.00 -13.47 -3.21
C SER A 903 -1.43 -14.64 -2.32
N SER A 904 -0.54 -15.61 -2.13
CA SER A 904 -0.71 -16.67 -1.13
C SER A 904 -0.32 -16.18 0.28
N GLN A 905 0.44 -15.10 0.39
CA GLN A 905 0.89 -14.54 1.66
C GLN A 905 -0.27 -13.84 2.37
N ILE A 906 -0.45 -14.11 3.67
CA ILE A 906 -1.56 -13.56 4.47
C ILE A 906 -1.59 -12.02 4.39
N GLN A 907 -0.44 -11.39 4.58
CA GLN A 907 -0.33 -9.93 4.47
C GLN A 907 -0.75 -9.42 3.10
N GLY A 908 -0.32 -10.09 2.02
CA GLY A 908 -0.70 -9.74 0.66
C GLY A 908 -2.20 -9.87 0.41
N LYS A 909 -2.84 -10.92 0.93
CA LYS A 909 -4.30 -11.12 0.85
C LYS A 909 -5.05 -10.01 1.57
N GLU A 910 -4.67 -9.71 2.81
CA GLU A 910 -5.31 -8.68 3.61
C GLU A 910 -5.18 -7.30 2.97
N LEU A 911 -3.99 -6.95 2.48
CA LEU A 911 -3.73 -5.68 1.82
C LEU A 911 -4.53 -5.56 0.53
N TYR A 912 -4.54 -6.60 -0.30
CA TYR A 912 -5.30 -6.59 -1.55
C TYR A 912 -6.81 -6.45 -1.30
N ASN A 913 -7.35 -7.15 -0.30
CA ASN A 913 -8.74 -6.99 0.10
C ASN A 913 -9.05 -5.54 0.55
N LYS A 914 -8.13 -4.91 1.28
CA LYS A 914 -8.26 -3.49 1.65
C LYS A 914 -8.20 -2.56 0.45
N ILE A 915 -7.34 -2.83 -0.53
CA ILE A 915 -7.30 -2.09 -1.80
C ILE A 915 -8.65 -2.22 -2.51
N LEU A 916 -9.16 -3.44 -2.73
CA LEU A 916 -10.45 -3.68 -3.40
C LEU A 916 -11.63 -3.03 -2.67
N GLN A 917 -11.61 -3.03 -1.34
CA GLN A 917 -12.60 -2.33 -0.51
C GLN A 917 -12.51 -0.81 -0.70
N GLY A 918 -11.29 -0.24 -0.66
CA GLY A 918 -11.06 1.20 -0.80
C GLY A 918 -11.63 1.75 -2.11
N ILE A 919 -11.45 1.02 -3.21
CA ILE A 919 -11.98 1.41 -4.53
C ILE A 919 -13.42 0.94 -4.81
N ASP A 920 -14.13 0.38 -3.82
CA ASP A 920 -15.53 -0.10 -3.87
C ASP A 920 -15.84 -1.05 -5.05
N ILE A 921 -14.86 -1.83 -5.48
CA ILE A 921 -14.93 -2.53 -6.77
C ILE A 921 -15.95 -3.65 -6.80
N LYS A 922 -16.18 -4.29 -5.65
CA LYS A 922 -17.13 -5.40 -5.51
C LYS A 922 -18.55 -4.92 -5.80
N LYS A 923 -18.91 -3.74 -5.28
CA LYS A 923 -20.22 -3.15 -5.51
C LYS A 923 -20.40 -2.71 -6.96
N GLU A 924 -19.36 -2.16 -7.58
CA GLU A 924 -19.38 -1.83 -9.01
C GLU A 924 -19.58 -3.09 -9.88
N TYR A 925 -18.88 -4.17 -9.56
CA TYR A 925 -19.04 -5.46 -10.23
C TYR A 925 -20.49 -5.98 -10.14
N GLU A 926 -21.03 -6.06 -8.92
CA GLU A 926 -22.40 -6.56 -8.67
C GLU A 926 -23.46 -5.68 -9.34
N PHE A 927 -23.26 -4.36 -9.36
CA PHE A 927 -24.15 -3.43 -10.05
C PHE A 927 -24.15 -3.68 -11.55
N LEU A 928 -22.97 -3.79 -12.16
CA LEU A 928 -22.83 -4.03 -13.60
C LEU A 928 -23.37 -5.40 -14.01
N GLU A 929 -23.14 -6.44 -13.20
CA GLU A 929 -23.69 -7.78 -13.45
C GLU A 929 -25.24 -7.73 -13.52
N LYS A 930 -25.87 -7.02 -12.59
CA LYS A 930 -27.33 -6.80 -12.59
C LYS A 930 -27.77 -6.01 -13.82
N GLU A 931 -27.06 -4.96 -14.21
CA GLU A 931 -27.35 -4.17 -15.41
C GLU A 931 -27.29 -5.02 -16.70
N ILE A 932 -26.25 -5.84 -16.84
CA ILE A 932 -26.09 -6.78 -17.95
C ILE A 932 -27.22 -7.83 -17.93
N SER A 933 -27.55 -8.38 -16.77
CA SER A 933 -28.61 -9.38 -16.64
C SER A 933 -29.99 -8.82 -17.03
N ALA A 934 -30.34 -7.63 -16.51
CA ALA A 934 -31.59 -6.94 -16.83
C ALA A 934 -31.69 -6.61 -18.33
N THR A 935 -30.61 -6.10 -18.93
CA THR A 935 -30.55 -5.80 -20.36
C THR A 935 -30.72 -7.06 -21.20
N TYR A 936 -30.11 -8.18 -20.78
CA TYR A 936 -30.26 -9.46 -21.45
C TYR A 936 -31.71 -9.99 -21.40
N GLN A 937 -32.36 -9.91 -20.24
CA GLN A 937 -33.76 -10.30 -20.07
C GLN A 937 -34.68 -9.48 -20.96
N HIS A 938 -34.42 -8.18 -21.11
CA HIS A 938 -35.17 -7.34 -22.05
C HIS A 938 -35.05 -7.85 -23.50
N PHE A 939 -33.83 -8.12 -23.99
CA PHE A 939 -33.65 -8.67 -25.34
C PHE A 939 -34.31 -10.04 -25.52
N GLN A 940 -34.29 -10.90 -24.50
CA GLN A 940 -35.00 -12.17 -24.53
C GLN A 940 -36.52 -11.97 -24.62
N ALA A 941 -37.09 -11.05 -23.82
CA ALA A 941 -38.52 -10.76 -23.83
C ALA A 941 -38.99 -10.23 -25.20
N VAL A 942 -38.22 -9.32 -25.82
CA VAL A 942 -38.51 -8.83 -27.18
C VAL A 942 -38.45 -9.96 -28.22
N THR A 943 -37.49 -10.88 -28.09
CA THR A 943 -37.38 -12.04 -28.98
C THR A 943 -38.54 -13.02 -28.78
N ALA A 944 -38.94 -13.24 -27.53
CA ALA A 944 -40.05 -14.12 -27.17
C ALA A 944 -41.41 -13.55 -27.64
N ASP A 945 -41.65 -12.24 -27.50
CA ASP A 945 -42.83 -11.56 -28.05
C ASP A 945 -42.88 -11.69 -29.59
N MET A 946 -41.74 -11.51 -30.25
CA MET A 946 -41.64 -11.70 -31.70
C MET A 946 -41.93 -13.16 -32.10
N PHE A 947 -41.35 -14.13 -31.39
CA PHE A 947 -41.59 -15.55 -31.64
C PHE A 947 -43.05 -15.93 -31.38
N THR A 948 -43.67 -15.37 -30.35
CA THR A 948 -45.09 -15.57 -30.01
C THR A 948 -45.98 -15.03 -31.13
N LYS A 949 -45.69 -13.83 -31.65
CA LYS A 949 -46.41 -13.25 -32.80
C LYS A 949 -46.28 -14.10 -34.07
N VAL A 950 -45.08 -14.65 -34.34
CA VAL A 950 -44.85 -15.56 -35.48
C VAL A 950 -45.58 -16.88 -35.28
N THR A 951 -45.49 -17.48 -34.10
CA THR A 951 -46.16 -18.74 -33.76
C THR A 951 -47.67 -18.60 -33.83
N PHE A 952 -48.22 -17.49 -33.34
CA PHE A 952 -49.65 -17.17 -33.47
C PHE A 952 -50.07 -17.05 -34.93
N ALA A 953 -49.27 -16.39 -35.78
CA ALA A 953 -49.53 -16.30 -37.21
C ALA A 953 -49.49 -17.69 -37.88
N ILE A 954 -48.53 -18.55 -37.53
CA ILE A 954 -48.45 -19.93 -38.01
C ILE A 954 -49.66 -20.75 -37.54
N ALA A 955 -50.07 -20.62 -36.27
CA ALA A 955 -51.22 -21.31 -35.71
C ALA A 955 -52.52 -20.92 -36.43
N ILE A 956 -52.71 -19.63 -36.75
CA ILE A 956 -53.85 -19.18 -37.57
C ILE A 956 -53.82 -19.85 -38.95
N VAL A 957 -52.67 -19.89 -39.61
CA VAL A 957 -52.53 -20.55 -40.93
C VAL A 957 -52.83 -22.04 -40.84
N ALA A 958 -52.33 -22.73 -39.81
CA ALA A 958 -52.56 -24.16 -39.59
C ALA A 958 -54.04 -24.47 -39.30
N LEU A 959 -54.69 -23.66 -38.47
CA LEU A 959 -56.11 -23.81 -38.14
C LEU A 959 -56.98 -23.60 -39.37
N LEU A 960 -56.66 -22.61 -40.21
CA LEU A 960 -57.35 -22.37 -41.47
C LEU A 960 -57.14 -23.51 -42.48
N GLY A 961 -55.92 -24.04 -42.59
CA GLY A 961 -55.63 -25.21 -43.43
C GLY A 961 -56.38 -26.46 -42.99
N SER A 962 -56.46 -26.69 -41.67
CA SER A 962 -57.22 -27.81 -41.10
C SER A 962 -58.72 -27.68 -41.38
N SER A 963 -59.29 -26.48 -41.21
CA SER A 963 -60.68 -26.19 -41.56
C SER A 963 -60.96 -26.39 -43.06
N TYR A 964 -60.01 -26.07 -43.93
CA TYR A 964 -60.13 -26.30 -45.38
C TYR A 964 -60.17 -27.80 -45.71
N ASN A 965 -59.29 -28.60 -45.10
CA ASN A 965 -59.29 -30.05 -45.31
C ASN A 965 -60.56 -30.71 -44.80
N LEU A 966 -61.05 -30.32 -43.62
CA LEU A 966 -62.30 -30.84 -43.06
C LEU A 966 -63.51 -30.53 -43.98
N PHE A 967 -63.49 -29.38 -44.67
CA PHE A 967 -64.52 -29.00 -45.64
C PHE A 967 -64.42 -29.80 -46.95
N ASN A 968 -63.19 -30.11 -47.40
CA ASN A 968 -62.96 -30.93 -48.59
C ASN A 968 -63.36 -32.40 -48.37
N GLU A 969 -63.10 -32.94 -47.18
CA GLU A 969 -63.33 -34.36 -46.85
C GLU A 969 -64.82 -34.70 -46.69
N GLN A 970 -65.67 -33.71 -46.31
CA GLN A 970 -67.12 -33.90 -46.15
C GLN A 970 -67.95 -33.70 -47.43
N SER A 971 -67.33 -33.52 -48.60
CA SER A 971 -68.04 -33.38 -49.88
C SER A 971 -67.99 -34.67 -50.72
N PRO A 972 -68.88 -35.66 -50.48
CA PRO A 972 -69.02 -36.77 -51.42
C PRO A 972 -69.59 -36.24 -52.74
N LEU A 973 -68.85 -36.48 -53.82
CA LEU A 973 -69.25 -36.19 -55.19
C LEU A 973 -70.61 -36.82 -55.51
N SER A 974 -71.67 -36.02 -55.54
CA SER A 974 -72.80 -36.22 -56.45
C SER A 974 -73.35 -34.87 -56.90
N ASP A 975 -73.15 -34.59 -58.20
CA ASP A 975 -73.73 -33.53 -59.05
C ASP A 975 -73.44 -32.05 -58.75
N ASN A 976 -72.38 -31.56 -59.41
CA ASN A 976 -72.20 -30.28 -60.14
C ASN A 976 -72.93 -28.99 -59.71
N SER A 977 -73.24 -28.82 -58.44
CA SER A 977 -73.62 -27.52 -57.89
C SER A 977 -72.57 -27.06 -56.89
N VAL A 978 -71.81 -26.03 -57.27
CA VAL A 978 -70.94 -25.29 -56.36
C VAL A 978 -71.83 -24.79 -55.22
N THR A 979 -71.64 -25.31 -54.01
CA THR A 979 -72.40 -24.86 -52.85
C THR A 979 -72.19 -23.35 -52.70
N PRO A 980 -73.24 -22.55 -52.42
CA PRO A 980 -73.17 -21.09 -52.39
C PRO A 980 -72.19 -20.53 -51.34
N TYR A 981 -71.65 -21.39 -50.47
CA TYR A 981 -70.67 -21.05 -49.44
C TYR A 981 -69.22 -21.38 -49.84
N GLY A 982 -68.98 -22.22 -50.85
CA GLY A 982 -67.63 -22.64 -51.27
C GLY A 982 -66.80 -21.51 -51.88
N ILE A 983 -67.41 -20.64 -52.71
CA ILE A 983 -66.74 -19.48 -53.30
C ILE A 983 -66.38 -18.42 -52.23
N PRO A 984 -67.28 -18.03 -51.30
CA PRO A 984 -66.93 -17.18 -50.17
C PRO A 984 -65.83 -17.76 -49.27
N LEU A 985 -65.81 -19.08 -49.04
CA LEU A 985 -64.74 -19.75 -48.28
C LEU A 985 -63.40 -19.74 -49.01
N LEU A 986 -63.39 -20.00 -50.33
CA LEU A 986 -62.17 -19.90 -51.15
C LEU A 986 -61.66 -18.46 -51.28
N ILE A 987 -62.55 -17.48 -51.40
CA ILE A 987 -62.18 -16.06 -51.41
C ILE A 987 -61.66 -15.65 -50.04
N SER A 988 -62.33 -16.02 -48.94
CA SER A 988 -61.87 -15.68 -47.59
C SER A 988 -60.55 -16.38 -47.24
N TYR A 989 -60.36 -17.64 -47.63
CA TYR A 989 -59.11 -18.37 -47.51
C TYR A 989 -58.00 -17.74 -48.38
N GLY A 990 -58.28 -17.39 -49.63
CA GLY A 990 -57.34 -16.69 -50.51
C GLY A 990 -56.95 -15.30 -49.98
N LEU A 991 -57.91 -14.56 -49.41
CA LEU A 991 -57.68 -13.24 -48.82
C LEU A 991 -56.93 -13.35 -47.49
N LEU A 992 -57.19 -14.38 -46.68
CA LEU A 992 -56.42 -14.71 -45.48
C LEU A 992 -55.01 -15.19 -45.80
N LEU A 993 -54.81 -16.02 -46.81
CA LEU A 993 -53.48 -16.38 -47.30
C LEU A 993 -52.75 -15.17 -47.86
N PHE A 994 -53.44 -14.24 -48.51
CA PHE A 994 -52.85 -12.99 -49.01
C PHE A 994 -52.48 -12.04 -47.86
N VAL A 995 -53.35 -11.88 -46.85
CA VAL A 995 -53.08 -11.08 -45.65
C VAL A 995 -51.99 -11.72 -44.80
N GLY A 996 -52.03 -13.05 -44.60
CA GLY A 996 -51.01 -13.84 -43.93
C GLY A 996 -49.67 -13.76 -44.67
N LYS A 997 -49.65 -13.92 -45.99
CA LYS A 997 -48.47 -13.72 -46.84
C LYS A 997 -47.93 -12.31 -46.71
N ASN A 998 -48.77 -11.28 -46.75
CA ASN A 998 -48.34 -9.87 -46.62
C ASN A 998 -47.89 -9.52 -45.20
N PHE A 999 -48.49 -10.12 -44.19
CA PHE A 999 -48.08 -9.98 -42.79
C PHE A 999 -46.75 -10.68 -42.55
N VAL A 1000 -46.60 -11.94 -42.98
CA VAL A 1000 -45.35 -12.70 -42.92
C VAL A 1000 -44.26 -12.01 -43.74
N THR A 1001 -44.52 -11.54 -44.97
CA THR A 1001 -43.52 -10.80 -45.76
C THR A 1001 -43.23 -9.43 -45.18
N ARG A 1002 -44.18 -8.67 -44.62
CA ARG A 1002 -43.87 -7.41 -43.90
C ARG A 1002 -43.05 -7.67 -42.64
N THR A 1003 -43.35 -8.73 -41.91
CA THR A 1003 -42.66 -9.09 -40.65
C THR A 1003 -41.27 -9.65 -40.96
N ALA A 1004 -41.14 -10.51 -41.97
CA ALA A 1004 -39.87 -10.98 -42.52
C ALA A 1004 -39.05 -9.84 -43.13
N ASN A 1005 -39.66 -8.89 -43.83
CA ASN A 1005 -38.96 -7.71 -44.34
C ASN A 1005 -38.56 -6.74 -43.22
N ARG A 1006 -39.29 -6.67 -42.10
CA ARG A 1006 -38.82 -5.98 -40.88
C ARG A 1006 -37.63 -6.71 -40.26
N LEU A 1007 -37.70 -8.04 -40.11
CA LEU A 1007 -36.61 -8.90 -39.65
C LEU A 1007 -35.35 -8.83 -40.53
N ILE A 1008 -35.51 -8.79 -41.85
CA ILE A 1008 -34.43 -8.74 -42.84
C ILE A 1008 -33.94 -7.29 -43.05
N GLY A 1009 -34.83 -6.31 -42.92
CA GLY A 1009 -34.57 -4.87 -43.08
C GLY A 1009 -33.83 -4.25 -41.91
N TYR A 1010 -33.99 -4.78 -40.69
CA TYR A 1010 -33.16 -4.41 -39.52
C TYR A 1010 -31.66 -4.75 -39.73
N ARG A 1011 -31.32 -5.56 -40.73
CA ARG A 1011 -29.93 -5.95 -41.05
C ARG A 1011 -29.24 -5.03 -42.07
N THR A 1012 -29.90 -3.99 -42.60
CA THR A 1012 -29.35 -3.11 -43.65
C THR A 1012 -29.65 -1.61 -43.49
N ARG A 1013 -29.69 -1.06 -42.28
CA ARG A 1013 -29.49 0.39 -42.07
C ARG A 1013 -28.12 0.64 -41.46
N GLY A 1014 -27.11 0.67 -42.33
CA GLY A 1014 -25.87 1.39 -42.02
C GLY A 1014 -26.22 2.88 -41.97
N ALA A 1015 -25.95 3.52 -40.84
CA ALA A 1015 -26.16 4.93 -40.64
C ALA A 1015 -25.31 5.76 -41.62
N THR A 1016 -25.97 6.57 -42.45
CA THR A 1016 -25.35 7.80 -42.99
C THR A 1016 -25.23 8.79 -41.82
N PRO A 1017 -24.04 9.36 -41.54
CA PRO A 1017 -23.90 10.36 -40.48
C PRO A 1017 -24.61 11.67 -40.87
N PRO A 1018 -25.07 12.48 -39.90
CA PRO A 1018 -25.65 13.77 -40.19
C PRO A 1018 -24.55 14.75 -40.63
N ASN A 1019 -24.86 15.54 -41.66
CA ASN A 1019 -24.03 16.61 -42.19
C ASN A 1019 -23.57 17.56 -41.07
N THR A 1020 -22.27 17.60 -40.81
CA THR A 1020 -21.56 18.78 -40.30
C THR A 1020 -20.60 19.27 -41.37
N LEU A 1021 -20.80 20.53 -41.77
CA LEU A 1021 -19.89 21.32 -42.60
C LEU A 1021 -18.46 21.25 -42.04
N VAL A 1022 -17.47 20.96 -42.89
CA VAL A 1022 -16.18 21.66 -43.04
C VAL A 1022 -15.33 20.96 -44.13
N GLU A 1023 -14.87 21.81 -45.05
CA GLU A 1023 -13.78 21.76 -46.03
C GLU A 1023 -13.40 20.49 -46.81
N ARG A 1024 -13.35 20.70 -48.13
CA ARG A 1024 -12.72 19.86 -49.15
C ARG A 1024 -11.24 19.72 -48.86
N ASP A 1025 -10.76 18.48 -48.86
CA ASP A 1025 -9.42 18.20 -49.34
C ASP A 1025 -9.42 17.10 -50.40
N LYS A 1026 -8.79 17.41 -51.53
CA LYS A 1026 -8.63 16.54 -52.69
C LYS A 1026 -7.25 15.92 -52.59
N ASN A 1027 -7.16 14.63 -52.28
CA ASN A 1027 -6.25 13.69 -52.93
C ASN A 1027 -6.26 12.35 -52.19
N ILE A 1028 -6.48 11.27 -52.94
CA ILE A 1028 -5.71 10.02 -52.95
C ILE A 1028 -6.52 9.01 -53.78
N LYS A 1029 -6.07 8.82 -55.03
CA LYS A 1029 -6.35 7.64 -55.84
C LYS A 1029 -5.51 6.50 -55.28
N ASN A 1030 -6.15 5.38 -54.91
CA ASN A 1030 -5.62 4.01 -55.10
C ASN A 1030 -6.65 2.98 -54.61
N SER A 1031 -7.42 2.44 -55.56
CA SER A 1031 -8.39 1.37 -55.37
C SER A 1031 -7.73 -0.01 -55.52
N ARG A 1032 -7.84 -0.86 -54.49
CA ARG A 1032 -7.78 -2.33 -54.62
C ARG A 1032 -9.20 -2.89 -54.76
N PRO A 1033 -9.42 -4.01 -55.45
CA PRO A 1033 -10.77 -4.54 -55.69
C PRO A 1033 -11.33 -5.15 -54.41
N VAL A 1034 -12.47 -4.62 -53.97
CA VAL A 1034 -13.31 -5.19 -52.91
C VAL A 1034 -13.96 -6.47 -53.44
N LYS A 1035 -13.76 -7.60 -52.76
CA LYS A 1035 -14.46 -8.87 -53.02
C LYS A 1035 -15.97 -8.64 -52.98
N GLN A 1036 -16.65 -8.99 -54.07
CA GLN A 1036 -18.12 -9.02 -54.15
C GLN A 1036 -18.67 -9.91 -53.05
N ASP A 1037 -19.41 -9.29 -52.13
CA ASP A 1037 -20.03 -9.95 -51.00
C ASP A 1037 -21.28 -10.73 -51.48
N ASN A 1038 -21.26 -12.04 -51.30
CA ASN A 1038 -22.26 -13.00 -51.79
C ASN A 1038 -23.59 -12.96 -51.00
N ARG A 1039 -23.95 -11.81 -50.41
CA ARG A 1039 -25.13 -11.63 -49.53
C ARG A 1039 -26.47 -11.77 -50.24
N GLY A 1040 -26.51 -11.64 -51.55
CA GLY A 1040 -27.72 -11.87 -52.35
C GLY A 1040 -28.14 -13.34 -52.42
N TYR A 1041 -27.19 -14.27 -52.26
CA TYR A 1041 -27.44 -15.71 -52.43
C TYR A 1041 -28.18 -16.30 -51.21
N TRP A 1042 -27.75 -15.95 -50.00
CA TRP A 1042 -28.38 -16.43 -48.76
C TRP A 1042 -29.82 -15.95 -48.55
N ARG A 1043 -30.16 -14.74 -49.02
CA ARG A 1043 -31.55 -14.25 -48.99
C ARG A 1043 -32.48 -15.08 -49.86
N LYS A 1044 -32.01 -15.53 -51.02
CA LYS A 1044 -32.76 -16.42 -51.92
C LYS A 1044 -32.94 -17.80 -51.28
N TRP A 1045 -31.88 -18.38 -50.72
CA TRP A 1045 -31.93 -19.70 -50.08
C TRP A 1045 -32.80 -19.75 -48.82
N ALA A 1046 -32.75 -18.73 -47.95
CA ALA A 1046 -33.64 -18.66 -46.78
C ALA A 1046 -35.12 -18.52 -47.19
N PHE A 1047 -35.39 -17.78 -48.27
CA PHE A 1047 -36.73 -17.65 -48.84
C PHE A 1047 -37.23 -18.97 -49.47
N TYR A 1048 -36.38 -19.67 -50.24
CA TYR A 1048 -36.71 -20.98 -50.79
C TYR A 1048 -36.87 -22.04 -49.69
N GLY A 1049 -36.03 -22.02 -48.65
CA GLY A 1049 -36.17 -22.90 -47.49
C GLY A 1049 -37.50 -22.68 -46.75
N LEU A 1050 -37.93 -21.43 -46.55
CA LEU A 1050 -39.23 -21.13 -45.95
C LEU A 1050 -40.38 -21.62 -46.83
N ILE A 1051 -40.30 -21.45 -48.16
CA ILE A 1051 -41.30 -21.97 -49.11
C ILE A 1051 -41.35 -23.50 -49.09
N ILE A 1052 -40.19 -24.17 -49.01
CA ILE A 1052 -40.11 -25.63 -48.93
C ILE A 1052 -40.72 -26.13 -47.62
N VAL A 1053 -40.41 -25.50 -46.48
CA VAL A 1053 -40.97 -25.90 -45.17
C VAL A 1053 -42.48 -25.63 -45.12
N VAL A 1054 -42.95 -24.48 -45.61
CA VAL A 1054 -44.39 -24.20 -45.72
C VAL A 1054 -45.05 -25.16 -46.71
N GLY A 1055 -44.39 -25.49 -47.81
CA GLY A 1055 -44.85 -26.49 -48.78
C GLY A 1055 -44.91 -27.90 -48.22
N MET A 1056 -43.93 -28.30 -47.39
CA MET A 1056 -43.93 -29.57 -46.67
C MET A 1056 -45.00 -29.62 -45.60
N ILE A 1057 -45.24 -28.52 -44.85
CA ILE A 1057 -46.32 -28.45 -43.86
C ILE A 1057 -47.68 -28.51 -44.54
N ILE A 1058 -47.85 -27.85 -45.70
CA ILE A 1058 -49.07 -27.94 -46.52
C ILE A 1058 -49.24 -29.36 -47.05
N ALA A 1059 -48.18 -29.98 -47.59
CA ALA A 1059 -48.20 -31.35 -48.11
C ALA A 1059 -48.40 -32.42 -47.04
N LEU A 1060 -47.93 -32.20 -45.81
CA LEU A 1060 -48.15 -33.08 -44.65
C LEU A 1060 -49.52 -32.85 -44.02
N ALA A 1061 -50.12 -31.67 -44.17
CA ALA A 1061 -51.47 -31.38 -43.70
C ALA A 1061 -52.55 -31.88 -44.67
N THR A 1062 -52.28 -31.89 -45.98
CA THR A 1062 -53.16 -32.46 -47.01
C THR A 1062 -52.79 -33.92 -47.28
N ASP A 1063 -53.44 -34.82 -46.55
CA ASP A 1063 -53.51 -36.27 -46.84
C ASP A 1063 -52.16 -36.97 -47.10
N SER A 1064 -51.56 -37.48 -46.01
CA SER A 1064 -50.22 -38.10 -45.99
C SER A 1064 -50.05 -39.32 -46.88
N ASP A 1065 -51.13 -39.90 -47.41
CA ASP A 1065 -51.09 -41.16 -48.15
C ASP A 1065 -50.88 -40.97 -49.67
N VAL A 1066 -51.13 -39.77 -50.22
CA VAL A 1066 -51.01 -39.51 -51.67
C VAL A 1066 -49.70 -38.83 -52.05
N ALA A 1067 -49.14 -37.98 -51.18
CA ALA A 1067 -47.93 -37.20 -51.50
C ALA A 1067 -46.64 -38.05 -51.52
N ILE A 1068 -46.58 -39.14 -50.73
CA ILE A 1068 -45.40 -40.02 -50.66
C ILE A 1068 -45.29 -40.89 -51.92
N CYS A 1069 -46.42 -41.28 -52.53
CA CYS A 1069 -46.43 -42.12 -53.74
C CYS A 1069 -46.13 -41.35 -55.03
N GLN A 1070 -46.26 -40.02 -55.06
CA GLN A 1070 -46.03 -39.22 -56.28
C GLN A 1070 -44.63 -38.62 -56.40
N LEU A 1071 -43.83 -38.63 -55.33
CA LEU A 1071 -42.46 -38.06 -55.32
C LEU A 1071 -41.35 -39.08 -55.65
N MET A 1072 -41.67 -40.37 -55.79
CA MET A 1072 -40.72 -41.40 -56.22
C MET A 1072 -41.36 -42.33 -57.27
N PRO A 1073 -41.22 -42.06 -58.58
CA PRO A 1073 -41.86 -42.86 -59.64
C PRO A 1073 -41.15 -44.19 -59.92
N PHE A 1074 -40.32 -44.72 -59.01
CA PHE A 1074 -39.54 -45.94 -59.22
C PHE A 1074 -39.46 -46.81 -57.96
N ILE A 1075 -40.59 -47.22 -57.40
CA ILE A 1075 -40.63 -48.40 -56.53
C ILE A 1075 -41.94 -49.14 -56.80
N ASP A 1076 -41.85 -50.20 -57.60
CA ASP A 1076 -42.93 -51.15 -57.77
C ASP A 1076 -42.97 -52.10 -56.57
N SER A 1077 -44.11 -52.14 -55.89
CA SER A 1077 -44.52 -53.02 -54.78
C SER A 1077 -44.22 -52.57 -53.32
N PRO A 1078 -45.25 -52.54 -52.44
CA PRO A 1078 -45.10 -52.15 -51.04
C PRO A 1078 -45.10 -53.38 -50.11
N GLU A 1079 -43.97 -54.07 -49.94
CA GLU A 1079 -43.84 -55.06 -48.86
C GLU A 1079 -42.53 -55.02 -48.06
N GLN A 1080 -41.55 -54.18 -48.39
CA GLN A 1080 -40.35 -54.05 -47.54
C GLN A 1080 -39.80 -52.62 -47.56
N CYS A 1081 -40.07 -51.84 -46.53
CA CYS A 1081 -39.24 -50.67 -46.22
C CYS A 1081 -39.08 -50.50 -44.71
N ASN A 1082 -37.89 -50.86 -44.24
CA ASN A 1082 -37.47 -50.92 -42.85
C ASN A 1082 -37.39 -49.52 -42.20
N TRP A 1083 -38.10 -49.39 -41.09
CA TRP A 1083 -38.05 -48.25 -40.15
C TRP A 1083 -36.81 -48.23 -39.23
N SER A 1084 -35.79 -49.07 -39.49
CA SER A 1084 -34.69 -49.28 -38.54
C SER A 1084 -33.54 -48.26 -38.61
N LEU A 1085 -33.44 -47.43 -39.65
CA LEU A 1085 -32.30 -46.50 -39.80
C LEU A 1085 -32.48 -45.16 -39.07
N TRP A 1086 -33.72 -44.75 -38.79
CA TRP A 1086 -34.02 -43.47 -38.14
C TRP A 1086 -34.15 -43.57 -36.61
N HIS A 1087 -34.43 -44.76 -36.10
CA HIS A 1087 -34.51 -45.01 -34.66
C HIS A 1087 -33.12 -44.89 -33.98
N ASP A 1088 -32.04 -45.31 -34.66
CA ASP A 1088 -30.67 -45.26 -34.13
C ASP A 1088 -30.05 -43.85 -34.10
N VAL A 1089 -30.52 -42.94 -34.96
CA VAL A 1089 -30.03 -41.56 -34.99
C VAL A 1089 -30.68 -40.72 -33.90
N ILE A 1090 -31.94 -41.01 -33.55
CA ILE A 1090 -32.69 -40.28 -32.52
C ILE A 1090 -32.27 -40.74 -31.11
N GLN A 1091 -31.87 -42.00 -30.91
CA GLN A 1091 -31.33 -42.48 -29.63
C GLN A 1091 -29.90 -42.01 -29.31
N LYS A 1092 -29.13 -41.49 -30.27
CA LYS A 1092 -27.73 -41.07 -30.06
C LYS A 1092 -27.53 -39.60 -29.68
N MET A 1093 -28.60 -38.85 -29.43
CA MET A 1093 -28.52 -37.47 -28.94
C MET A 1093 -29.08 -37.33 -27.52
N GLU A 1094 -28.33 -37.86 -26.54
CA GLU A 1094 -28.42 -37.39 -25.14
C GLU A 1094 -27.40 -36.27 -24.89
N PRO A 1095 -27.67 -35.33 -23.96
CA PRO A 1095 -26.81 -34.20 -23.69
C PRO A 1095 -25.58 -34.61 -22.88
N ILE A 1096 -24.40 -34.18 -23.32
CA ILE A 1096 -23.16 -34.20 -22.55
C ILE A 1096 -23.38 -33.33 -21.30
N GLN A 1097 -23.53 -33.96 -20.13
CA GLN A 1097 -23.31 -33.32 -18.84
C GLN A 1097 -21.81 -33.05 -18.69
N THR A 1098 -21.44 -31.79 -18.59
CA THR A 1098 -20.11 -31.33 -18.20
C THR A 1098 -19.92 -31.54 -16.69
N LYS A 1099 -18.85 -32.24 -16.31
CA LYS A 1099 -18.10 -32.01 -15.07
C LYS A 1099 -17.30 -30.72 -15.20
#